data_AF-L2GHW9-F1
#
_entry.id   AF-L2GHW9-F1
#
_cell.length_a   1.000
_cell.length_b   1.000
_cell.length_c   1.000
_cell.angle_alpha   90.00
_cell.angle_beta   90.00
_cell.angle_gamma   90.00
#
_symmetry.space_group_name_H-M   'P 1'
#
loop_
_entity.id
_entity.type
_entity.pdbx_description
1 polymer ?
#
loop_
_entity_poly.entity_id
_entity_poly.type
_entity_poly.pdbx_seq_one_letter_code
_entity_poly.pdbx_strand_id
1 'polypeptide(L)'
;MDNSAAPLRVNPMNTKLPPSSALVDLKDPIQVHLLTETALTDSKQFRILSQEEVDSLKKQVQSLALRTEQTRTNLAIQTKYRDAAISMARLYSQPDAGKRRSLIGSNRNSMGESMREAEAERQASEKRCEELSNELRNLEQRLIESQRSLLEHTAGILQLTHKASKKPVNQLPAQIMNGIPGSPESLYTYTNGRNSMEVPGDDSFFDENGLFQDLGLDGSPSRGKPKVTPLNIPSKAPGVEDKQLRDEADRLKEENAQLRAQADAVSRLQDENAQLRAQADALNAEIDSLQKENTQRLQSVTDTEQKLMTFNNSLREVIVNFNPAKNSGFREPPAPAQPGGALGYLEQGLMVVREEQQLQGQSSDGLKDAESAAAASSIALTRAEGRIEDLNQKLRDVLVVVDPEFPEVPNAGLDAQFDYLRDALIVVEEEMKKTASKTAVKKQDDEQTEAVLMGLWDIIQSGFASIQKQKADRRRTRLEQGMGEDADMSEDENIDTNEPYSLSAFSTKVQWLYSQATSLKEQKSVLKRQIKQQRELGNKTESQKDTELKAKQDQLDQLRAAQARADEERTLELTIKQDQLDQLRSLLEQSEAEVTEAQAKLAKAEKEAETANATRMANESSSARTQNEIKERDAKIAALEASVREAETKLSGINNNVQETDGKLSKANEEVSLLKTKLAAAEKAAVEKQQEAEAKSKEVKEKEEELDRFNMMIVELKTELTIAQAELDGAYGSRKERATQAAAIKSTAEVEQLKSEVDKLKEELSSTLKELENITAETINAEKEKFDVETKLDDALATKSSLEGEVASLKDQLDAEVLNSRTKMSKLQEELDAERLKVVPSPGARGAGATMLSEQFRATMREERKKFQEDLREEQGKRRRLEEELSKLKKSQGPGRSPLSPR
;
A
#
# COMPACT_ATOMS: atom_id res chain seq x y z
N MET A 1 50.55 9.79 -0.58
CA MET A 1 49.60 9.66 0.55
C MET A 1 48.30 9.20 -0.05
N ASP A 2 48.15 7.89 -0.19
CA ASP A 2 46.94 7.30 -0.79
C ASP A 2 45.76 7.39 0.18
N ASN A 3 44.57 7.54 -0.39
CA ASN A 3 43.31 7.49 0.35
C ASN A 3 42.32 6.61 -0.43
N SER A 4 42.51 5.30 -0.33
CA SER A 4 41.78 4.29 -1.10
C SER A 4 40.41 4.00 -0.50
N ALA A 5 39.37 4.69 -0.97
CA ALA A 5 37.99 4.32 -0.68
C ALA A 5 37.65 2.95 -1.30
N ALA A 6 37.16 2.00 -0.49
CA ALA A 6 36.75 0.68 -0.96
C ALA A 6 35.38 0.74 -1.67
N PRO A 7 35.21 0.08 -2.84
CA PRO A 7 33.97 0.18 -3.62
C PRO A 7 32.85 -0.72 -3.08
N LEU A 8 31.66 -0.17 -2.93
CA LEU A 8 30.43 -0.91 -2.62
C LEU A 8 30.13 -1.91 -3.75
N ARG A 9 30.10 -3.21 -3.41
CA ARG A 9 29.71 -4.30 -4.35
C ARG A 9 28.32 -4.83 -4.03
N VAL A 10 27.29 -4.20 -4.60
CA VAL A 10 25.97 -4.82 -4.79
C VAL A 10 25.66 -4.80 -6.29
N ASN A 11 25.24 -5.93 -6.84
CA ASN A 11 25.00 -6.08 -8.27
C ASN A 11 23.49 -5.84 -8.55
N PRO A 12 23.07 -4.74 -9.19
CA PRO A 12 21.68 -4.26 -9.17
C PRO A 12 20.68 -5.11 -10.00
N MET A 13 21.16 -6.14 -10.70
CA MET A 13 20.38 -6.94 -11.65
C MET A 13 19.73 -8.21 -11.08
N ASN A 14 19.73 -8.43 -9.76
CA ASN A 14 19.11 -9.62 -9.16
C ASN A 14 17.94 -9.28 -8.22
N THR A 15 16.79 -8.97 -8.82
CA THR A 15 15.53 -8.59 -8.15
C THR A 15 14.82 -9.73 -7.40
N LYS A 16 15.42 -10.94 -7.36
CA LYS A 16 14.83 -12.14 -6.70
C LYS A 16 15.48 -12.50 -5.36
N LEU A 17 16.38 -11.68 -4.84
CA LEU A 17 16.97 -11.82 -3.50
C LEU A 17 16.59 -10.62 -2.63
N PRO A 18 16.30 -10.81 -1.33
CA PRO A 18 16.10 -9.70 -0.41
C PRO A 18 17.39 -8.87 -0.29
N PRO A 19 17.31 -7.54 -0.12
CA PRO A 19 18.48 -6.68 -0.05
C PRO A 19 19.30 -6.94 1.22
N SER A 20 20.38 -7.72 1.08
CA SER A 20 21.42 -7.82 2.10
C SER A 20 22.00 -6.43 2.37
N SER A 21 22.06 -6.01 3.64
CA SER A 21 22.72 -4.77 4.00
C SER A 21 24.19 -4.78 3.58
N ALA A 22 24.72 -3.63 3.18
CA ALA A 22 26.04 -3.52 2.55
C ALA A 22 27.25 -3.80 3.48
N LEU A 23 27.02 -4.39 4.66
CA LEU A 23 28.03 -4.76 5.67
C LEU A 23 28.19 -6.27 5.87
N VAL A 24 27.43 -7.13 5.17
CA VAL A 24 27.53 -8.59 5.30
C VAL A 24 28.22 -9.21 4.09
N ASP A 25 29.51 -9.54 4.21
CA ASP A 25 30.20 -10.38 3.24
C ASP A 25 29.97 -11.87 3.59
N LEU A 26 29.01 -12.48 2.90
CA LEU A 26 28.71 -13.91 3.01
C LEU A 26 29.84 -14.84 2.52
N LYS A 27 31.02 -14.29 2.17
CA LYS A 27 32.25 -15.04 1.88
C LYS A 27 33.22 -15.10 3.06
N ASP A 28 33.08 -14.24 4.08
CA ASP A 28 33.87 -14.37 5.30
C ASP A 28 33.29 -15.51 6.16
N PRO A 29 34.04 -16.61 6.37
CA PRO A 29 33.55 -17.72 7.20
C PRO A 29 33.32 -17.29 8.66
N ILE A 30 34.02 -16.25 9.15
CA ILE A 30 33.90 -15.77 10.52
C ILE A 30 32.59 -14.99 10.67
N GLN A 31 32.32 -14.00 9.79
CA GLN A 31 31.05 -13.27 9.80
C GLN A 31 29.85 -14.20 9.59
N VAL A 32 29.93 -15.17 8.67
CA VAL A 32 28.86 -16.17 8.45
C VAL A 32 28.67 -17.06 9.68
N HIS A 33 29.75 -17.49 10.35
CA HIS A 33 29.62 -18.29 11.57
C HIS A 33 28.99 -17.49 12.71
N LEU A 34 29.42 -16.24 12.93
CA LEU A 34 28.86 -15.39 13.98
C LEU A 34 27.37 -15.12 13.74
N LEU A 35 26.98 -14.73 12.53
CA LEU A 35 25.58 -14.47 12.18
C LEU A 35 24.70 -15.72 12.31
N THR A 36 25.21 -16.90 11.94
CA THR A 36 24.47 -18.15 12.18
C THR A 36 24.39 -18.51 13.65
N GLU A 37 25.44 -18.31 14.46
CA GLU A 37 25.39 -18.55 15.91
C GLU A 37 24.42 -17.61 16.65
N THR A 38 24.35 -16.34 16.24
CA THR A 38 23.33 -15.39 16.72
C THR A 38 21.92 -15.86 16.34
N ALA A 39 21.65 -16.10 15.05
CA ALA A 39 20.32 -16.52 14.59
C ALA A 39 19.86 -17.86 15.19
N LEU A 40 20.79 -18.80 15.39
CA LEU A 40 20.53 -20.06 16.10
C LEU A 40 20.31 -19.83 17.60
N THR A 41 20.86 -18.78 18.20
CA THR A 41 20.62 -18.43 19.60
C THR A 41 19.28 -17.73 19.81
N ASP A 42 18.92 -16.78 18.95
CA ASP A 42 17.64 -16.07 19.02
C ASP A 42 16.46 -17.06 18.83
N SER A 43 16.60 -17.98 17.88
CA SER A 43 15.60 -19.02 17.61
C SER A 43 15.46 -20.11 18.70
N LYS A 44 16.28 -20.12 19.76
CA LYS A 44 16.14 -21.04 20.90
C LYS A 44 14.80 -20.89 21.64
N GLN A 45 14.13 -19.74 21.52
CA GLN A 45 12.89 -19.43 22.25
C GLN A 45 11.63 -19.41 21.38
N PHE A 46 11.75 -19.66 20.08
CA PHE A 46 10.60 -19.61 19.16
C PHE A 46 9.66 -20.81 19.34
N ARG A 47 8.34 -20.55 19.31
CA ARG A 47 7.32 -21.59 19.44
C ARG A 47 7.27 -22.45 18.19
N ILE A 48 7.53 -23.74 18.36
CA ILE A 48 7.23 -24.75 17.35
C ILE A 48 5.75 -25.11 17.45
N LEU A 49 5.08 -25.10 16.31
CA LEU A 49 3.66 -25.34 16.11
C LEU A 49 3.43 -26.77 15.59
N SER A 50 2.21 -27.30 15.73
CA SER A 50 1.80 -28.56 15.11
C SER A 50 1.63 -28.41 13.58
N GLN A 51 1.65 -29.53 12.84
CA GLN A 51 1.38 -29.51 11.40
C GLN A 51 0.01 -28.90 11.06
N GLU A 52 -0.99 -29.13 11.92
CA GLU A 52 -2.35 -28.59 11.75
C GLU A 52 -2.40 -27.07 12.02
N GLU A 53 -1.69 -26.59 13.06
CA GLU A 53 -1.49 -25.15 13.32
C GLU A 53 -0.74 -24.49 12.15
N VAL A 54 0.27 -25.15 11.59
CA VAL A 54 1.07 -24.67 10.46
C VAL A 54 0.23 -24.56 9.18
N ASP A 55 -0.55 -25.58 8.82
CA ASP A 55 -1.34 -25.56 7.59
C ASP A 55 -2.61 -24.69 7.70
N SER A 56 -3.16 -24.52 8.90
CA SER A 56 -4.19 -23.49 9.15
C SER A 56 -3.63 -22.07 9.09
N LEU A 57 -2.44 -21.81 9.67
CA LEU A 57 -1.74 -20.52 9.50
C LEU A 57 -1.40 -20.22 8.04
N LYS A 58 -0.93 -21.19 7.24
CA LYS A 58 -0.68 -20.98 5.79
C LYS A 58 -1.96 -20.53 5.06
N LYS A 59 -3.09 -21.20 5.31
CA LYS A 59 -4.40 -20.82 4.75
C LYS A 59 -4.84 -19.43 5.22
N GLN A 60 -4.60 -19.10 6.50
CA GLN A 60 -4.87 -17.77 7.05
C GLN A 60 -4.00 -16.69 6.39
N VAL A 61 -2.69 -16.94 6.20
CA VAL A 61 -1.77 -16.03 5.50
C VAL A 61 -2.20 -15.79 4.05
N GLN A 62 -2.60 -16.84 3.31
CA GLN A 62 -3.12 -16.71 1.95
C GLN A 62 -4.41 -15.87 1.90
N SER A 63 -5.36 -16.14 2.80
CA SER A 63 -6.62 -15.40 2.91
C SER A 63 -6.41 -13.93 3.29
N LEU A 64 -5.56 -13.66 4.30
CA LEU A 64 -5.20 -12.31 4.72
C LEU A 64 -4.43 -11.55 3.64
N ALA A 65 -3.53 -12.19 2.89
CA ALA A 65 -2.81 -11.57 1.78
C ALA A 65 -3.78 -11.15 0.66
N LEU A 66 -4.70 -12.02 0.24
CA LEU A 66 -5.72 -11.70 -0.76
C LEU A 66 -6.62 -10.54 -0.30
N ARG A 67 -7.05 -10.54 0.97
CA ARG A 67 -7.86 -9.44 1.53
C ARG A 67 -7.06 -8.14 1.71
N THR A 68 -5.75 -8.22 1.95
CA THR A 68 -4.83 -7.07 2.00
C THR A 68 -4.72 -6.43 0.61
N GLU A 69 -4.50 -7.21 -0.46
CA GLU A 69 -4.47 -6.66 -1.83
C GLU A 69 -5.84 -6.11 -2.27
N GLN A 70 -6.94 -6.75 -1.88
CA GLN A 70 -8.30 -6.24 -2.12
C GLN A 70 -8.54 -4.89 -1.39
N THR A 71 -8.06 -4.73 -0.16
CA THR A 71 -8.22 -3.48 0.60
C THR A 71 -7.25 -2.38 0.12
N ARG A 72 -6.04 -2.72 -0.31
CA ARG A 72 -5.11 -1.79 -1.00
C ARG A 72 -5.71 -1.25 -2.29
N THR A 73 -6.25 -2.11 -3.14
CA THR A 73 -6.89 -1.70 -4.40
C THR A 73 -8.16 -0.87 -4.17
N ASN A 74 -9.01 -1.27 -3.21
CA ASN A 74 -10.16 -0.45 -2.79
C ASN A 74 -9.74 0.93 -2.25
N LEU A 75 -8.69 1.01 -1.42
CA LEU A 75 -8.16 2.25 -0.87
C LEU A 75 -7.58 3.16 -1.97
N ALA A 76 -6.87 2.59 -2.94
CA ALA A 76 -6.36 3.34 -4.09
C ALA A 76 -7.50 3.89 -4.98
N ILE A 77 -8.62 3.16 -5.11
CA ILE A 77 -9.82 3.62 -5.79
C ILE A 77 -10.52 4.73 -4.99
N GLN A 78 -10.77 4.53 -3.69
CA GLN A 78 -11.41 5.54 -2.84
C GLN A 78 -10.57 6.81 -2.69
N THR A 79 -9.23 6.71 -2.69
CA THR A 79 -8.35 7.89 -2.70
C THR A 79 -8.60 8.75 -3.95
N LYS A 80 -8.78 8.14 -5.13
CA LYS A 80 -9.14 8.88 -6.36
C LYS A 80 -10.53 9.52 -6.27
N TYR A 81 -11.53 8.82 -5.71
CA TYR A 81 -12.85 9.41 -5.45
C TYR A 81 -12.77 10.59 -4.47
N ARG A 82 -11.93 10.49 -3.44
CA ARG A 82 -11.67 11.57 -2.49
C ARG A 82 -10.98 12.76 -3.16
N ASP A 83 -9.99 12.52 -4.02
CA ASP A 83 -9.30 13.58 -4.75
C ASP A 83 -10.25 14.30 -5.75
N ALA A 84 -11.17 13.55 -6.37
CA ALA A 84 -12.25 14.11 -7.18
C ALA A 84 -13.27 14.90 -6.33
N ALA A 85 -13.71 14.38 -5.18
CA ALA A 85 -14.60 15.10 -4.27
C ALA A 85 -13.95 16.38 -3.70
N ILE A 86 -12.63 16.35 -3.45
CA ILE A 86 -11.84 17.53 -3.09
C ILE A 86 -11.78 18.54 -4.24
N SER A 87 -11.66 18.11 -5.50
CA SER A 87 -11.66 19.03 -6.65
C SER A 87 -13.05 19.63 -6.89
N MET A 88 -14.13 18.84 -6.78
CA MET A 88 -15.51 19.33 -6.85
C MET A 88 -15.81 20.32 -5.72
N ALA A 89 -15.49 19.99 -4.47
CA ALA A 89 -15.65 20.91 -3.33
C ALA A 89 -14.85 22.21 -3.52
N ARG A 90 -13.63 22.14 -4.09
CA ARG A 90 -12.84 23.34 -4.43
C ARG A 90 -13.55 24.22 -5.45
N LEU A 91 -14.09 23.65 -6.53
CA LEU A 91 -14.84 24.38 -7.57
C LEU A 91 -16.07 25.09 -7.00
N TYR A 92 -16.80 24.47 -6.07
CA TYR A 92 -17.92 25.13 -5.38
C TYR A 92 -17.47 26.14 -4.31
N SER A 93 -16.29 25.97 -3.71
CA SER A 93 -15.79 26.86 -2.65
C SER A 93 -15.13 28.16 -3.12
N GLN A 94 -14.74 28.27 -4.40
CA GLN A 94 -13.97 29.43 -4.89
C GLN A 94 -14.78 30.74 -4.82
N PRO A 95 -14.33 31.76 -4.05
CA PRO A 95 -14.95 33.08 -4.05
C PRO A 95 -14.30 33.99 -5.10
N ASP A 96 -15.13 34.63 -5.93
CA ASP A 96 -14.78 35.78 -6.79
C ASP A 96 -13.60 35.62 -7.78
N ALA A 97 -13.63 34.58 -8.63
CA ALA A 97 -12.79 34.46 -9.82
C ALA A 97 -13.49 34.88 -11.14
N GLY A 98 -14.33 35.93 -11.12
CA GLY A 98 -14.85 36.56 -12.34
C GLY A 98 -16.26 37.15 -12.26
N LYS A 99 -16.35 38.50 -12.34
CA LYS A 99 -17.63 39.23 -12.41
C LYS A 99 -18.33 39.10 -13.77
N ARG A 100 -18.92 37.94 -14.07
CA ARG A 100 -19.97 37.82 -15.09
C ARG A 100 -21.34 38.08 -14.45
N ARG A 101 -21.90 39.27 -14.67
CA ARG A 101 -23.27 39.61 -14.27
C ARG A 101 -24.28 38.78 -15.07
N SER A 102 -24.70 37.63 -14.54
CA SER A 102 -25.94 36.99 -15.00
C SER A 102 -27.14 37.88 -14.64
N LEU A 103 -27.98 38.18 -15.62
CA LEU A 103 -29.17 39.04 -15.47
C LEU A 103 -30.43 38.23 -15.08
N ILE A 104 -30.28 36.98 -14.63
CA ILE A 104 -31.37 36.12 -14.16
C ILE A 104 -31.25 35.95 -12.64
N GLY A 105 -32.03 36.74 -11.90
CA GLY A 105 -32.02 36.74 -10.44
C GLY A 105 -33.10 35.85 -9.83
N SER A 106 -32.83 34.55 -9.64
CA SER A 106 -33.52 33.67 -8.68
C SER A 106 -32.86 32.27 -8.58
N ASN A 107 -31.68 32.14 -7.93
CA ASN A 107 -31.28 30.85 -7.32
C ASN A 107 -30.11 30.92 -6.30
N ARG A 108 -30.06 31.91 -5.41
CA ARG A 108 -28.99 32.03 -4.40
C ARG A 108 -28.92 30.87 -3.39
N ASN A 109 -30.04 30.18 -3.12
CA ASN A 109 -30.07 29.03 -2.21
C ASN A 109 -29.42 27.79 -2.85
N SER A 110 -29.76 27.49 -4.11
CA SER A 110 -29.31 26.28 -4.81
C SER A 110 -27.79 26.13 -4.84
N MET A 111 -27.03 27.21 -5.04
CA MET A 111 -25.56 27.09 -5.04
C MET A 111 -24.96 26.87 -3.64
N GLY A 112 -25.61 27.36 -2.58
CA GLY A 112 -25.23 27.04 -1.20
C GLY A 112 -25.57 25.60 -0.80
N GLU A 113 -26.63 25.04 -1.41
CA GLU A 113 -27.05 23.66 -1.26
C GLU A 113 -26.06 22.71 -1.94
N SER A 114 -25.72 22.95 -3.22
CA SER A 114 -24.69 22.17 -3.95
C SER A 114 -23.29 22.29 -3.34
N MET A 115 -22.91 23.45 -2.79
CA MET A 115 -21.65 23.61 -2.04
C MET A 115 -21.64 22.68 -0.81
N ARG A 116 -22.73 22.64 -0.05
CA ARG A 116 -22.86 21.81 1.16
C ARG A 116 -22.94 20.32 0.82
N GLU A 117 -23.56 19.97 -0.30
CA GLU A 117 -23.61 18.60 -0.83
C GLU A 117 -22.22 18.11 -1.24
N ALA A 118 -21.47 18.91 -2.02
CA ALA A 118 -20.09 18.57 -2.38
C ALA A 118 -19.14 18.51 -1.18
N GLU A 119 -19.33 19.34 -0.15
CA GLU A 119 -18.55 19.24 1.09
C GLU A 119 -18.94 18.00 1.92
N ALA A 120 -20.22 17.61 1.95
CA ALA A 120 -20.68 16.38 2.60
C ALA A 120 -20.17 15.12 1.88
N GLU A 121 -20.18 15.11 0.54
CA GLU A 121 -19.61 14.03 -0.28
C GLU A 121 -18.09 13.93 -0.08
N ARG A 122 -17.38 15.06 -0.04
CA ARG A 122 -15.97 15.11 0.34
C ARG A 122 -15.75 14.46 1.72
N GLN A 123 -16.47 14.89 2.76
CA GLN A 123 -16.33 14.31 4.10
C GLN A 123 -16.67 12.80 4.16
N ALA A 124 -17.63 12.33 3.34
CA ALA A 124 -17.93 10.92 3.22
C ALA A 124 -16.80 10.12 2.53
N SER A 125 -16.19 10.68 1.48
CA SER A 125 -15.04 10.08 0.80
C SER A 125 -13.77 10.05 1.67
N GLU A 126 -13.54 11.10 2.47
CA GLU A 126 -12.43 11.16 3.44
C GLU A 126 -12.59 10.09 4.51
N LYS A 127 -13.78 9.95 5.12
CA LYS A 127 -14.09 8.88 6.08
C LYS A 127 -13.91 7.48 5.51
N ARG A 128 -14.39 7.21 4.30
CA ARG A 128 -14.19 5.90 3.63
C ARG A 128 -12.71 5.58 3.39
N CYS A 129 -11.89 6.59 3.11
CA CYS A 129 -10.44 6.40 3.00
C CYS A 129 -9.80 6.09 4.36
N GLU A 130 -10.22 6.77 5.44
CA GLU A 130 -9.77 6.48 6.80
C GLU A 130 -10.20 5.09 7.27
N GLU A 131 -11.45 4.69 7.02
CA GLU A 131 -11.99 3.35 7.31
C GLU A 131 -11.20 2.26 6.59
N LEU A 132 -10.97 2.38 5.28
CA LEU A 132 -10.18 1.42 4.50
C LEU A 132 -8.69 1.42 4.88
N SER A 133 -8.11 2.57 5.25
CA SER A 133 -6.73 2.66 5.75
C SER A 133 -6.57 1.95 7.09
N ASN A 134 -7.56 2.07 7.97
CA ASN A 134 -7.60 1.34 9.25
C ASN A 134 -7.88 -0.16 9.06
N GLU A 135 -8.78 -0.57 8.14
CA GLU A 135 -8.96 -2.00 7.80
C GLU A 135 -7.64 -2.57 7.26
N LEU A 136 -7.01 -1.89 6.30
CA LEU A 136 -5.74 -2.29 5.71
C LEU A 136 -4.63 -2.47 6.75
N ARG A 137 -4.42 -1.47 7.63
CA ARG A 137 -3.42 -1.56 8.70
C ARG A 137 -3.66 -2.76 9.63
N ASN A 138 -4.92 -3.02 9.98
CA ASN A 138 -5.29 -4.15 10.83
C ASN A 138 -5.08 -5.51 10.12
N LEU A 139 -5.33 -5.58 8.81
CA LEU A 139 -5.07 -6.77 7.99
C LEU A 139 -3.56 -7.02 7.83
N GLU A 140 -2.79 -5.97 7.52
CA GLU A 140 -1.33 -6.03 7.39
C GLU A 140 -0.66 -6.46 8.70
N GLN A 141 -1.09 -5.92 9.85
CA GLN A 141 -0.57 -6.34 11.16
C GLN A 141 -0.83 -7.83 11.41
N ARG A 142 -2.06 -8.32 11.16
CA ARG A 142 -2.40 -9.74 11.35
C ARG A 142 -1.69 -10.65 10.34
N LEU A 143 -1.50 -10.20 9.11
CA LEU A 143 -0.71 -10.90 8.09
C LEU A 143 0.75 -11.05 8.53
N ILE A 144 1.37 -9.96 8.99
CA ILE A 144 2.73 -9.95 9.53
C ILE A 144 2.85 -10.88 10.75
N GLU A 145 1.87 -10.89 11.65
CA GLU A 145 1.90 -11.74 12.86
C GLU A 145 1.73 -13.24 12.55
N SER A 146 0.83 -13.61 11.62
CA SER A 146 0.71 -14.98 11.13
C SER A 146 1.95 -15.43 10.33
N GLN A 147 2.53 -14.56 9.51
CA GLN A 147 3.79 -14.83 8.81
C GLN A 147 4.96 -14.98 9.79
N ARG A 148 5.05 -14.11 10.80
CA ARG A 148 6.05 -14.18 11.86
C ARG A 148 5.94 -15.49 12.63
N SER A 149 4.74 -15.92 13.02
CA SER A 149 4.52 -17.21 13.69
C SER A 149 5.00 -18.40 12.84
N LEU A 150 4.76 -18.36 11.52
CA LEU A 150 5.24 -19.37 10.58
C LEU A 150 6.77 -19.37 10.44
N LEU A 151 7.40 -18.18 10.42
CA LEU A 151 8.85 -18.00 10.35
C LEU A 151 9.55 -18.40 11.66
N GLU A 152 8.98 -18.08 12.82
CA GLU A 152 9.46 -18.49 14.15
C GLU A 152 9.43 -20.02 14.28
N HIS A 153 8.32 -20.66 13.91
CA HIS A 153 8.22 -22.12 13.80
C HIS A 153 9.31 -22.70 12.87
N THR A 154 9.49 -22.10 11.69
CA THR A 154 10.44 -22.58 10.67
C THR A 154 11.89 -22.45 11.17
N ALA A 155 12.25 -21.33 11.78
CA ALA A 155 13.56 -21.11 12.37
C ALA A 155 13.82 -22.01 13.59
N GLY A 156 12.80 -22.28 14.41
CA GLY A 156 12.86 -23.26 15.49
C GLY A 156 13.17 -24.68 14.98
N ILE A 157 12.46 -25.14 13.94
CA ILE A 157 12.75 -26.44 13.29
C ILE A 157 14.15 -26.45 12.66
N LEU A 158 14.58 -25.36 12.00
CA LEU A 158 15.93 -25.27 11.42
C LEU A 158 17.03 -25.33 12.49
N GLN A 159 16.85 -24.72 13.67
CA GLN A 159 17.77 -24.86 14.80
C GLN A 159 17.79 -26.31 15.34
N LEU A 160 16.63 -26.95 15.53
CA LEU A 160 16.59 -28.36 15.97
C LEU A 160 17.29 -29.31 14.96
N THR A 161 17.04 -29.11 13.66
CA THR A 161 17.59 -29.97 12.60
C THR A 161 19.06 -29.70 12.27
N HIS A 162 19.54 -28.46 12.42
CA HIS A 162 20.96 -28.11 12.23
C HIS A 162 21.87 -28.86 13.21
N LYS A 163 21.40 -29.15 14.43
CA LYS A 163 22.12 -30.03 15.38
C LYS A 163 22.11 -31.50 14.95
N ALA A 164 21.04 -31.98 14.31
CA ALA A 164 20.91 -33.38 13.90
C ALA A 164 21.84 -33.77 12.73
N SER A 165 22.12 -32.83 11.82
CA SER A 165 22.97 -33.06 10.64
C SER A 165 24.44 -33.38 10.97
N LYS A 166 24.97 -32.96 12.13
CA LYS A 166 26.38 -33.14 12.52
C LYS A 166 26.71 -34.53 13.10
N LYS A 167 26.15 -35.61 12.54
CA LYS A 167 26.61 -37.00 12.80
C LYS A 167 27.43 -37.52 11.61
N PRO A 168 28.74 -37.81 11.78
CA PRO A 168 29.58 -38.28 10.69
C PRO A 168 29.25 -39.73 10.31
N VAL A 169 29.18 -40.00 9.00
CA VAL A 169 29.13 -41.36 8.46
C VAL A 169 30.51 -42.00 8.60
N ASN A 170 30.64 -43.06 9.42
CA ASN A 170 31.74 -44.00 9.27
C ASN A 170 31.49 -45.37 9.94
N GLN A 171 32.19 -46.39 9.41
CA GLN A 171 32.38 -47.73 9.96
C GLN A 171 31.16 -48.66 10.10
N LEU A 172 30.93 -49.44 9.03
CA LEU A 172 30.72 -50.88 9.18
C LEU A 172 31.97 -51.51 9.82
N PRO A 173 31.82 -52.62 10.57
CA PRO A 173 32.19 -53.90 9.98
C PRO A 173 31.05 -54.94 10.08
N ALA A 174 31.08 -55.94 9.20
CA ALA A 174 30.04 -56.98 9.13
C ALA A 174 30.48 -58.29 9.78
N GLN A 175 29.57 -58.93 10.52
CA GLN A 175 29.35 -60.39 10.48
C GLN A 175 28.09 -60.83 11.25
N ILE A 176 27.10 -61.37 10.52
CA ILE A 176 26.38 -62.65 10.74
C ILE A 176 26.02 -62.96 12.23
N MET A 177 24.74 -63.09 12.65
CA MET A 177 23.73 -64.03 12.11
C MET A 177 22.27 -63.72 12.56
N ASN A 178 21.30 -63.94 11.67
CA ASN A 178 19.86 -64.27 11.83
C ASN A 178 18.98 -63.55 12.91
N GLY A 179 18.03 -62.72 12.46
CA GLY A 179 16.91 -62.22 13.29
C GLY A 179 16.01 -61.15 12.61
N ILE A 180 15.00 -61.57 11.85
CA ILE A 180 13.97 -60.74 11.16
C ILE A 180 12.61 -60.99 11.87
N PRO A 181 11.60 -60.08 11.92
CA PRO A 181 11.39 -58.79 11.21
C PRO A 181 11.12 -57.56 12.11
N GLY A 182 10.84 -56.38 11.51
CA GLY A 182 10.48 -55.13 12.24
C GLY A 182 9.58 -54.08 11.54
N SER A 183 9.46 -54.08 10.19
CA SER A 183 8.65 -53.10 9.41
C SER A 183 9.27 -51.65 9.35
N PRO A 184 8.77 -50.68 8.53
CA PRO A 184 9.66 -50.05 7.54
C PRO A 184 9.63 -48.50 7.48
N GLU A 185 10.67 -47.83 7.98
CA GLU A 185 10.80 -46.35 7.97
C GLU A 185 12.00 -45.83 7.12
N SER A 186 12.39 -46.57 6.06
CA SER A 186 13.63 -46.30 5.30
C SER A 186 13.45 -46.35 3.78
N LEU A 187 12.70 -45.41 3.20
CA LEU A 187 12.54 -45.29 1.73
C LEU A 187 12.66 -43.87 1.14
N TYR A 188 12.83 -42.80 1.94
CA TYR A 188 12.82 -41.41 1.44
C TYR A 188 13.98 -40.54 1.93
N THR A 189 15.23 -41.05 1.89
CA THR A 189 16.43 -40.30 2.34
C THR A 189 17.63 -40.31 1.38
N TYR A 190 17.40 -40.60 0.10
CA TYR A 190 18.24 -40.18 -1.03
C TYR A 190 17.27 -39.78 -2.17
N THR A 191 17.50 -38.74 -2.97
CA THR A 191 18.70 -38.48 -3.79
C THR A 191 19.28 -37.06 -3.66
N ASN A 192 20.30 -36.76 -4.47
CA ASN A 192 21.16 -35.58 -4.40
C ASN A 192 21.20 -34.86 -5.77
N GLY A 193 21.20 -33.52 -5.76
CA GLY A 193 21.79 -32.72 -6.83
C GLY A 193 20.86 -31.91 -7.73
N ARG A 194 21.16 -30.59 -7.77
CA ARG A 194 21.25 -29.69 -8.95
C ARG A 194 20.30 -29.88 -10.14
N ASN A 195 19.64 -28.77 -10.48
CA ASN A 195 19.32 -28.29 -11.84
C ASN A 195 18.68 -29.27 -12.83
N SER A 196 17.38 -29.08 -13.10
CA SER A 196 16.98 -28.76 -14.47
C SER A 196 15.81 -27.75 -14.47
N MET A 197 15.67 -27.02 -15.56
CA MET A 197 14.49 -26.23 -15.90
C MET A 197 13.96 -26.79 -17.20
N GLU A 198 12.78 -27.42 -17.16
CA GLU A 198 12.12 -27.90 -18.37
C GLU A 198 10.60 -27.94 -18.16
N VAL A 199 9.86 -27.77 -19.25
CA VAL A 199 8.39 -27.74 -19.28
C VAL A 199 7.91 -28.92 -20.13
N PRO A 200 6.98 -29.70 -19.59
CA PRO A 200 5.76 -30.00 -20.34
C PRO A 200 4.50 -29.72 -19.50
N GLY A 201 3.31 -29.62 -20.08
CA GLY A 201 3.01 -29.81 -21.51
C GLY A 201 1.80 -30.72 -21.70
N ASP A 202 0.62 -30.12 -21.47
CA ASP A 202 -0.70 -30.53 -21.96
C ASP A 202 -1.39 -31.80 -21.41
N ASP A 203 -2.66 -31.91 -21.80
CA ASP A 203 -3.60 -33.03 -21.71
C ASP A 203 -3.97 -33.61 -20.33
N SER A 204 -5.04 -33.04 -19.76
CA SER A 204 -6.19 -33.86 -19.30
C SER A 204 -7.48 -33.02 -19.30
N PHE A 205 -8.23 -33.09 -20.40
CA PHE A 205 -9.65 -32.73 -20.44
C PHE A 205 -10.45 -33.52 -19.40
N PHE A 206 -11.32 -32.85 -18.64
CA PHE A 206 -12.60 -33.45 -18.24
C PHE A 206 -13.65 -32.37 -17.99
N ASP A 207 -14.76 -32.43 -18.73
CA ASP A 207 -15.95 -31.63 -18.46
C ASP A 207 -16.67 -32.14 -17.20
N GLU A 208 -17.19 -31.23 -16.38
CA GLU A 208 -18.45 -31.52 -15.67
C GLU A 208 -19.32 -30.26 -15.58
N ASN A 209 -20.20 -30.11 -16.57
CA ASN A 209 -21.13 -29.01 -16.70
C ASN A 209 -22.52 -29.41 -16.17
N GLY A 210 -23.07 -28.61 -15.24
CA GLY A 210 -24.50 -28.49 -14.90
C GLY A 210 -25.36 -29.76 -14.72
N LEU A 211 -25.71 -30.08 -13.47
CA LEU A 211 -26.69 -31.15 -13.14
C LEU A 211 -28.01 -30.61 -12.54
N PHE A 212 -28.92 -30.22 -13.44
CA PHE A 212 -30.40 -30.24 -13.27
C PHE A 212 -31.04 -29.26 -12.24
N GLN A 213 -32.28 -28.79 -12.41
CA GLN A 213 -33.31 -29.00 -13.46
C GLN A 213 -34.09 -27.68 -13.65
N ASP A 214 -34.25 -27.21 -14.88
CA ASP A 214 -35.29 -26.23 -15.23
C ASP A 214 -36.57 -26.98 -15.69
N LEU A 215 -37.73 -26.52 -15.24
CA LEU A 215 -39.07 -26.89 -15.71
C LEU A 215 -40.05 -25.74 -15.46
N GLY A 216 -39.85 -24.61 -16.14
CA GLY A 216 -40.88 -23.59 -16.25
C GLY A 216 -42.11 -24.08 -17.03
N LEU A 217 -43.32 -23.80 -16.53
CA LEU A 217 -44.43 -23.39 -17.40
C LEU A 217 -45.46 -22.52 -16.65
N ASP A 218 -46.14 -21.70 -17.45
CA ASP A 218 -47.14 -20.68 -17.11
C ASP A 218 -48.39 -21.23 -16.39
N GLY A 219 -49.11 -20.36 -15.66
CA GLY A 219 -50.43 -20.70 -15.11
C GLY A 219 -50.85 -20.00 -13.82
N SER A 220 -51.31 -18.74 -13.89
CA SER A 220 -52.27 -18.20 -12.90
C SER A 220 -53.69 -18.54 -13.39
N PRO A 221 -54.55 -19.21 -12.59
CA PRO A 221 -55.45 -18.41 -11.75
C PRO A 221 -55.96 -19.03 -10.42
N SER A 222 -56.09 -18.17 -9.42
CA SER A 222 -57.28 -18.01 -8.55
C SER A 222 -57.87 -19.18 -7.72
N ARG A 223 -58.14 -18.86 -6.44
CA ARG A 223 -59.28 -19.35 -5.61
C ARG A 223 -59.21 -20.75 -4.97
N GLY A 224 -58.55 -20.83 -3.81
CA GLY A 224 -58.75 -21.90 -2.82
C GLY A 224 -58.76 -21.38 -1.38
N LYS A 225 -59.85 -21.60 -0.62
CA LYS A 225 -59.92 -21.32 0.83
C LYS A 225 -59.77 -22.62 1.63
N PRO A 226 -58.98 -22.61 2.72
CA PRO A 226 -59.32 -23.35 3.94
C PRO A 226 -60.09 -22.45 4.90
N LYS A 227 -61.10 -23.00 5.59
CA LYS A 227 -61.63 -22.41 6.84
C LYS A 227 -60.88 -23.02 8.01
N VAL A 228 -60.46 -22.20 8.97
CA VAL A 228 -60.30 -22.62 10.37
C VAL A 228 -61.13 -21.67 11.22
N THR A 229 -61.83 -22.21 12.22
CA THR A 229 -62.73 -21.46 13.11
C THR A 229 -61.99 -20.66 14.18
N PRO A 230 -62.55 -19.54 14.67
CA PRO A 230 -61.86 -18.63 15.56
C PRO A 230 -61.73 -19.17 16.99
N LEU A 231 -60.55 -19.02 17.59
CA LEU A 231 -60.40 -19.06 19.05
C LEU A 231 -60.77 -17.69 19.62
N ASN A 232 -61.81 -17.68 20.45
CA ASN A 232 -62.36 -16.47 21.06
C ASN A 232 -61.56 -16.05 22.30
N ILE A 233 -60.64 -15.09 22.15
CA ILE A 233 -59.93 -14.46 23.28
C ILE A 233 -60.67 -13.16 23.65
N PRO A 234 -60.98 -12.90 24.93
CA PRO A 234 -61.82 -11.76 25.32
C PRO A 234 -61.30 -10.38 24.88
N SER A 235 -62.19 -9.57 24.34
CA SER A 235 -61.89 -8.22 23.85
C SER A 235 -61.57 -7.24 24.98
N LYS A 236 -60.48 -6.47 24.82
CA LYS A 236 -60.10 -5.42 25.78
C LYS A 236 -59.43 -4.23 25.09
N ALA A 237 -60.20 -3.14 24.93
CA ALA A 237 -59.82 -1.79 24.50
C ALA A 237 -59.09 -1.62 23.13
N PRO A 238 -59.67 -0.92 22.14
CA PRO A 238 -59.02 -0.68 20.84
C PRO A 238 -58.14 0.59 20.82
N GLY A 239 -57.21 0.65 19.85
CA GLY A 239 -56.76 1.93 19.27
C GLY A 239 -55.25 2.23 19.23
N VAL A 240 -54.40 1.44 19.91
CA VAL A 240 -52.94 1.66 19.96
C VAL A 240 -52.20 0.65 19.06
N GLU A 241 -52.36 -0.65 19.31
CA GLU A 241 -51.68 -1.71 18.54
C GLU A 241 -52.07 -1.69 17.05
N ASP A 242 -53.35 -1.47 16.74
CA ASP A 242 -53.87 -1.39 15.37
C ASP A 242 -53.42 -0.13 14.60
N LYS A 243 -52.82 0.86 15.30
CA LYS A 243 -52.05 1.96 14.70
C LYS A 243 -50.60 1.56 14.52
N GLN A 244 -49.95 1.08 15.57
CA GLN A 244 -48.54 0.66 15.54
C GLN A 244 -48.26 -0.34 14.41
N LEU A 245 -49.15 -1.32 14.20
CA LEU A 245 -49.05 -2.29 13.09
C LEU A 245 -49.26 -1.68 11.70
N ARG A 246 -49.96 -0.55 11.57
CA ARG A 246 -50.10 0.20 10.31
C ARG A 246 -48.91 1.11 10.07
N ASP A 247 -48.49 1.83 11.09
CA ASP A 247 -47.31 2.70 11.06
C ASP A 247 -46.05 1.85 10.73
N GLU A 248 -45.94 0.64 11.28
CA GLU A 248 -44.90 -0.34 10.96
C GLU A 248 -45.05 -0.94 9.55
N ALA A 249 -46.27 -1.30 9.12
CA ALA A 249 -46.50 -1.80 7.77
C ALA A 249 -46.25 -0.75 6.66
N ASP A 250 -46.53 0.53 6.92
CA ASP A 250 -46.25 1.63 6.00
C ASP A 250 -44.74 1.98 6.01
N ARG A 251 -44.08 1.93 7.17
CA ARG A 251 -42.61 2.02 7.27
C ARG A 251 -41.91 0.90 6.48
N LEU A 252 -42.40 -0.34 6.56
CA LEU A 252 -41.87 -1.46 5.78
C LEU A 252 -42.12 -1.31 4.27
N LYS A 253 -43.20 -0.63 3.83
CA LYS A 253 -43.40 -0.28 2.41
C LYS A 253 -42.41 0.79 1.97
N GLU A 254 -42.16 1.80 2.80
CA GLU A 254 -41.21 2.87 2.50
C GLU A 254 -39.77 2.33 2.42
N GLU A 255 -39.38 1.45 3.34
CA GLU A 255 -38.11 0.71 3.28
C GLU A 255 -37.99 -0.15 2.01
N ASN A 256 -39.05 -0.88 1.63
CA ASN A 256 -39.09 -1.63 0.37
C ASN A 256 -39.06 -0.73 -0.89
N ALA A 257 -39.57 0.50 -0.81
CA ALA A 257 -39.49 1.48 -1.90
C ALA A 257 -38.07 2.05 -2.02
N GLN A 258 -37.41 2.35 -0.89
CA GLN A 258 -36.01 2.79 -0.84
C GLN A 258 -35.07 1.70 -1.35
N LEU A 259 -35.26 0.44 -0.96
CA LEU A 259 -34.47 -0.70 -1.45
C LEU A 259 -34.63 -0.91 -2.98
N ARG A 260 -35.83 -0.68 -3.54
CA ARG A 260 -36.03 -0.69 -4.99
C ARG A 260 -35.33 0.47 -5.69
N ALA A 261 -35.48 1.69 -5.18
CA ALA A 261 -34.77 2.86 -5.73
C ALA A 261 -33.24 2.70 -5.67
N GLN A 262 -32.72 2.04 -4.62
CA GLN A 262 -31.32 1.68 -4.49
C GLN A 262 -30.89 0.62 -5.51
N ALA A 263 -31.72 -0.40 -5.76
CA ALA A 263 -31.45 -1.40 -6.80
C ALA A 263 -31.45 -0.78 -8.21
N ASP A 264 -32.41 0.10 -8.52
CA ASP A 264 -32.46 0.84 -9.79
C ASP A 264 -31.23 1.74 -9.97
N ALA A 265 -30.76 2.39 -8.90
CA ALA A 265 -29.54 3.20 -8.92
C ALA A 265 -28.27 2.33 -9.13
N VAL A 266 -28.19 1.16 -8.51
CA VAL A 266 -27.10 0.19 -8.73
C VAL A 266 -27.11 -0.32 -10.17
N SER A 267 -28.28 -0.59 -10.77
CA SER A 267 -28.38 -0.98 -12.19
C SER A 267 -27.82 0.10 -13.11
N ARG A 268 -28.23 1.37 -12.91
CA ARG A 268 -27.72 2.50 -13.72
C ARG A 268 -26.21 2.67 -13.61
N LEU A 269 -25.65 2.51 -12.41
CA LEU A 269 -24.19 2.55 -12.20
C LEU A 269 -23.47 1.35 -12.85
N GLN A 270 -24.12 0.19 -12.97
CA GLN A 270 -23.59 -0.95 -13.73
C GLN A 270 -23.62 -0.69 -15.24
N ASP A 271 -24.71 -0.12 -15.76
CA ASP A 271 -24.85 0.28 -17.17
C ASP A 271 -23.81 1.35 -17.55
N GLU A 272 -23.60 2.36 -16.70
CA GLU A 272 -22.57 3.40 -16.87
C GLU A 272 -21.16 2.80 -16.84
N ASN A 273 -20.86 1.87 -15.91
CA ASN A 273 -19.59 1.15 -15.89
C ASN A 273 -19.39 0.26 -17.14
N ALA A 274 -20.46 -0.29 -17.72
CA ALA A 274 -20.39 -1.04 -18.97
C ALA A 274 -20.08 -0.12 -20.16
N GLN A 275 -20.69 1.07 -20.23
CA GLN A 275 -20.38 2.08 -21.26
C GLN A 275 -18.94 2.60 -21.14
N LEU A 276 -18.47 2.91 -19.93
CA LEU A 276 -17.09 3.36 -19.70
C LEU A 276 -16.05 2.29 -20.07
N ARG A 277 -16.35 1.00 -19.85
CA ARG A 277 -15.51 -0.10 -20.33
C ARG A 277 -15.49 -0.19 -21.85
N ALA A 278 -16.66 -0.18 -22.50
CA ALA A 278 -16.74 -0.19 -23.97
C ALA A 278 -16.01 1.00 -24.62
N GLN A 279 -16.04 2.19 -23.98
CA GLN A 279 -15.27 3.35 -24.41
C GLN A 279 -13.76 3.16 -24.23
N ALA A 280 -13.31 2.57 -23.11
CA ALA A 280 -11.91 2.25 -22.89
C ALA A 280 -11.39 1.20 -23.89
N ASP A 281 -12.19 0.17 -24.18
CA ASP A 281 -11.85 -0.88 -25.16
C ASP A 281 -11.78 -0.31 -26.59
N ALA A 282 -12.66 0.63 -26.94
CA ALA A 282 -12.59 1.34 -28.22
C ALA A 282 -11.32 2.22 -28.34
N LEU A 283 -10.96 2.97 -27.29
CA LEU A 283 -9.73 3.76 -27.25
C LEU A 283 -8.47 2.88 -27.28
N ASN A 284 -8.49 1.73 -26.62
CA ASN A 284 -7.41 0.74 -26.71
C ASN A 284 -7.25 0.21 -28.14
N ALA A 285 -8.35 -0.10 -28.84
CA ALA A 285 -8.32 -0.52 -30.24
C ALA A 285 -7.80 0.58 -31.20
N GLU A 286 -8.11 1.85 -30.92
CA GLU A 286 -7.55 2.99 -31.66
C GLU A 286 -6.04 3.15 -31.41
N ILE A 287 -5.59 3.05 -30.16
CA ILE A 287 -4.16 3.05 -29.80
C ILE A 287 -3.42 1.91 -30.50
N ASP A 288 -4.00 0.69 -30.50
CA ASP A 288 -3.48 -0.47 -31.20
C ASP A 288 -3.36 -0.25 -32.72
N SER A 289 -4.32 0.46 -33.31
CA SER A 289 -4.31 0.83 -34.73
C SER A 289 -3.20 1.85 -35.03
N LEU A 290 -3.08 2.89 -34.20
CA LEU A 290 -2.03 3.91 -34.32
C LEU A 290 -0.63 3.32 -34.09
N GLN A 291 -0.47 2.34 -33.20
CA GLN A 291 0.79 1.59 -33.04
C GLN A 291 1.12 0.78 -34.30
N LYS A 292 0.13 0.09 -34.91
CA LYS A 292 0.31 -0.65 -36.16
C LYS A 292 0.69 0.29 -37.31
N GLU A 293 0.02 1.43 -37.44
CA GLU A 293 0.39 2.44 -38.45
C GLU A 293 1.79 3.02 -38.22
N ASN A 294 2.15 3.34 -36.97
CA ASN A 294 3.47 3.88 -36.65
C ASN A 294 4.60 2.86 -36.90
N THR A 295 4.38 1.58 -36.58
CA THR A 295 5.33 0.51 -36.93
C THR A 295 5.43 0.31 -38.44
N GLN A 296 4.35 0.44 -39.20
CA GLN A 296 4.37 0.41 -40.67
C GLN A 296 5.10 1.63 -41.28
N ARG A 297 4.93 2.82 -40.70
CA ARG A 297 5.69 4.03 -41.06
C ARG A 297 7.19 3.88 -40.73
N LEU A 298 7.53 3.29 -39.58
CA LEU A 298 8.93 3.04 -39.21
C LEU A 298 9.58 1.99 -40.12
N GLN A 299 8.83 0.95 -40.50
CA GLN A 299 9.27 -0.03 -41.51
C GLN A 299 9.51 0.64 -42.87
N SER A 300 8.61 1.48 -43.38
CA SER A 300 8.80 2.16 -44.68
C SER A 300 9.95 3.17 -44.65
N VAL A 301 10.20 3.85 -43.52
CA VAL A 301 11.42 4.64 -43.31
C VAL A 301 12.67 3.74 -43.36
N THR A 302 12.67 2.60 -42.65
CA THR A 302 13.80 1.66 -42.63
C THR A 302 14.09 1.11 -44.05
N ASP A 303 13.04 0.80 -44.80
CA ASP A 303 13.10 0.38 -46.20
C ASP A 303 13.69 1.45 -47.13
N THR A 304 13.35 2.73 -46.92
CA THR A 304 13.91 3.83 -47.71
C THR A 304 15.35 4.15 -47.31
N GLU A 305 15.72 4.04 -46.03
CA GLU A 305 17.11 4.13 -45.58
C GLU A 305 17.97 3.01 -46.18
N GLN A 306 17.48 1.76 -46.23
CA GLN A 306 18.18 0.66 -46.90
C GLN A 306 18.35 0.90 -48.40
N LYS A 307 17.31 1.41 -49.09
CA LYS A 307 17.37 1.76 -50.52
C LYS A 307 18.31 2.94 -50.79
N LEU A 308 18.36 3.94 -49.90
CA LEU A 308 19.33 5.03 -49.96
C LEU A 308 20.76 4.54 -49.69
N MET A 309 20.95 3.57 -48.77
CA MET A 309 22.26 2.97 -48.49
C MET A 309 22.79 2.16 -49.68
N THR A 310 21.96 1.33 -50.32
CA THR A 310 22.38 0.58 -51.52
C THR A 310 22.64 1.51 -52.70
N PHE A 311 21.82 2.55 -52.89
CA PHE A 311 22.06 3.57 -53.91
C PHE A 311 23.33 4.37 -53.65
N ASN A 312 23.60 4.79 -52.41
CA ASN A 312 24.83 5.50 -52.04
C ASN A 312 26.09 4.64 -52.20
N ASN A 313 26.00 3.33 -51.92
CA ASN A 313 27.08 2.38 -52.22
C ASN A 313 27.32 2.27 -53.75
N SER A 314 26.26 2.13 -54.55
CA SER A 314 26.37 2.07 -56.01
C SER A 314 26.92 3.37 -56.61
N LEU A 315 26.48 4.54 -56.11
CA LEU A 315 27.03 5.84 -56.50
C LEU A 315 28.51 5.97 -56.15
N ARG A 316 28.93 5.46 -54.98
CA ARG A 316 30.36 5.38 -54.62
C ARG A 316 31.14 4.50 -55.58
N GLU A 317 30.64 3.31 -55.92
CA GLU A 317 31.27 2.43 -56.92
C GLU A 317 31.40 3.12 -58.27
N VAL A 318 30.37 3.84 -58.73
CA VAL A 318 30.44 4.65 -59.97
C VAL A 318 31.49 5.75 -59.88
N ILE A 319 31.53 6.52 -58.78
CA ILE A 319 32.53 7.59 -58.56
C ILE A 319 33.96 7.05 -58.54
N VAL A 320 34.18 5.89 -57.90
CA VAL A 320 35.48 5.21 -57.85
C VAL A 320 35.87 4.66 -59.21
N ASN A 321 34.94 4.01 -59.92
CA ASN A 321 35.19 3.43 -61.24
C ASN A 321 35.41 4.48 -62.34
N PHE A 322 34.81 5.67 -62.22
CA PHE A 322 34.97 6.77 -63.17
C PHE A 322 36.39 7.35 -63.18
N ASN A 323 37.04 7.41 -62.00
CA ASN A 323 38.42 7.91 -61.87
C ASN A 323 39.16 7.23 -60.69
N PRO A 324 39.59 5.96 -60.81
CA PRO A 324 40.12 5.19 -59.69
C PRO A 324 41.44 5.73 -59.12
N ALA A 325 42.20 6.50 -59.91
CA ALA A 325 43.45 7.13 -59.47
C ALA A 325 43.21 8.32 -58.52
N LYS A 326 42.11 9.07 -58.71
CA LYS A 326 41.74 10.22 -57.86
C LYS A 326 40.75 9.83 -56.75
N ASN A 327 39.78 8.97 -57.07
CA ASN A 327 38.58 8.76 -56.25
C ASN A 327 38.62 7.48 -55.41
N SER A 328 39.67 6.68 -55.45
CA SER A 328 39.81 5.45 -54.62
C SER A 328 39.68 5.71 -53.11
N GLY A 329 40.02 6.92 -52.64
CA GLY A 329 39.82 7.38 -51.27
C GLY A 329 38.43 7.98 -50.97
N PHE A 330 37.44 7.88 -51.86
CA PHE A 330 36.13 8.48 -51.64
C PHE A 330 35.44 7.90 -50.40
N ARG A 331 34.88 8.80 -49.58
CA ARG A 331 34.29 8.49 -48.27
C ARG A 331 33.24 7.38 -48.37
N GLU A 332 33.17 6.52 -47.37
CA GLU A 332 32.11 5.50 -47.27
C GLU A 332 30.76 6.14 -46.85
N PRO A 333 29.60 5.61 -47.29
CA PRO A 333 28.31 6.13 -46.87
C PRO A 333 28.13 6.04 -45.35
N PRO A 334 27.54 7.05 -44.70
CA PRO A 334 27.26 6.99 -43.26
C PRO A 334 26.24 5.88 -42.95
N ALA A 335 26.42 5.21 -41.80
CA ALA A 335 25.48 4.24 -41.29
C ALA A 335 24.10 4.89 -40.99
N PRO A 336 22.98 4.14 -41.06
CA PRO A 336 21.61 4.68 -40.96
C PRO A 336 21.29 5.40 -39.64
N ALA A 337 22.11 5.24 -38.59
CA ALA A 337 21.91 5.88 -37.29
C ALA A 337 22.08 7.42 -37.26
N GLN A 338 22.23 8.10 -38.41
CA GLN A 338 22.32 9.57 -38.49
C GLN A 338 21.24 10.15 -39.43
N PRO A 339 20.15 10.73 -38.88
CA PRO A 339 19.12 11.43 -39.66
C PRO A 339 19.72 12.48 -40.60
N GLY A 340 19.32 12.45 -41.87
CA GLY A 340 19.81 13.35 -42.93
C GLY A 340 21.22 13.02 -43.48
N GLY A 341 22.04 12.24 -42.77
CA GLY A 341 23.42 11.94 -43.19
C GLY A 341 23.51 11.24 -44.55
N ALA A 342 22.58 10.33 -44.84
CA ALA A 342 22.51 9.62 -46.12
C ALA A 342 22.15 10.54 -47.31
N LEU A 343 21.38 11.61 -47.08
CA LEU A 343 21.00 12.57 -48.13
C LEU A 343 22.14 13.58 -48.42
N GLY A 344 22.81 14.09 -47.38
CA GLY A 344 24.00 14.93 -47.57
C GLY A 344 25.16 14.18 -48.24
N TYR A 345 25.30 12.87 -47.99
CA TYR A 345 26.23 12.02 -48.72
C TYR A 345 25.87 11.89 -50.22
N LEU A 346 24.59 11.69 -50.52
CA LEU A 346 24.09 11.63 -51.90
C LEU A 346 24.36 12.95 -52.66
N GLU A 347 24.05 14.09 -52.04
CA GLU A 347 24.33 15.41 -52.61
C GLU A 347 25.84 15.62 -52.88
N GLN A 348 26.70 15.27 -51.91
CA GLN A 348 28.14 15.35 -52.07
C GLN A 348 28.67 14.43 -53.19
N GLY A 349 28.13 13.21 -53.31
CA GLY A 349 28.47 12.28 -54.39
C GLY A 349 28.06 12.81 -55.78
N LEU A 350 26.83 13.32 -55.91
CA LEU A 350 26.33 13.89 -57.16
C LEU A 350 27.09 15.16 -57.58
N MET A 351 27.57 15.97 -56.63
CA MET A 351 28.47 17.08 -56.95
C MET A 351 29.81 16.61 -57.50
N VAL A 352 30.42 15.57 -56.96
CA VAL A 352 31.69 15.03 -57.48
C VAL A 352 31.52 14.37 -58.85
N VAL A 353 30.41 13.68 -59.11
CA VAL A 353 30.07 13.20 -60.47
C VAL A 353 29.94 14.37 -61.44
N ARG A 354 29.26 15.46 -61.05
CA ARG A 354 29.10 16.68 -61.86
C ARG A 354 30.43 17.40 -62.11
N GLU A 355 31.33 17.44 -61.12
CA GLU A 355 32.66 18.03 -61.26
C GLU A 355 33.54 17.22 -62.23
N GLU A 356 33.59 15.89 -62.07
CA GLU A 356 34.32 15.01 -63.00
C GLU A 356 33.73 15.04 -64.43
N GLN A 357 32.40 15.17 -64.58
CA GLN A 357 31.76 15.42 -65.88
C GLN A 357 32.09 16.79 -66.48
N GLN A 358 32.39 17.81 -65.67
CA GLN A 358 32.84 19.11 -66.17
C GLN A 358 34.34 19.12 -66.53
N LEU A 359 35.13 18.23 -65.92
CA LEU A 359 36.54 18.02 -66.25
C LEU A 359 36.73 17.15 -67.51
N GLN A 360 35.85 16.18 -67.76
CA GLN A 360 35.76 15.50 -69.07
C GLN A 360 34.96 16.35 -70.07
N GLY A 361 35.65 17.20 -70.83
CA GLY A 361 35.04 18.18 -71.74
C GLY A 361 34.21 17.61 -72.90
N GLN A 362 32.96 17.20 -72.63
CA GLN A 362 31.90 16.99 -73.61
C GLN A 362 30.65 17.82 -73.26
N SER A 363 30.65 19.07 -73.73
CA SER A 363 29.46 19.89 -74.04
C SER A 363 28.26 19.79 -73.08
N SER A 364 28.25 20.57 -72.00
CA SER A 364 27.12 20.69 -71.08
C SER A 364 25.87 21.39 -71.66
N ASP A 365 25.91 21.84 -72.92
CA ASP A 365 24.70 22.17 -73.68
C ASP A 365 23.84 20.94 -73.90
N GLY A 366 24.45 19.79 -74.21
CA GLY A 366 23.75 18.57 -74.64
C GLY A 366 22.69 18.05 -73.66
N LEU A 367 22.83 18.28 -72.35
CA LEU A 367 21.82 17.86 -71.37
C LEU A 367 20.65 18.86 -71.28
N LYS A 368 20.89 20.16 -71.42
CA LYS A 368 19.83 21.18 -71.44
C LYS A 368 19.12 21.22 -72.79
N ASP A 369 19.84 20.98 -73.87
CA ASP A 369 19.27 20.78 -75.19
C ASP A 369 18.51 19.45 -75.25
N ALA A 370 18.97 18.37 -74.62
CA ALA A 370 18.19 17.13 -74.53
C ALA A 370 16.95 17.26 -73.62
N GLU A 371 17.04 17.96 -72.48
CA GLU A 371 15.91 18.15 -71.56
C GLU A 371 14.86 19.12 -72.17
N SER A 372 15.31 20.22 -72.81
CA SER A 372 14.42 21.11 -73.53
C SER A 372 13.90 20.52 -74.85
N ALA A 373 14.67 19.68 -75.56
CA ALA A 373 14.17 18.92 -76.70
C ALA A 373 13.23 17.78 -76.28
N ALA A 374 13.40 17.16 -75.11
CA ALA A 374 12.46 16.18 -74.58
C ALA A 374 11.15 16.87 -74.16
N ALA A 375 11.22 18.01 -73.46
CA ALA A 375 10.05 18.82 -73.15
C ALA A 375 9.36 19.34 -74.43
N ALA A 376 10.11 19.85 -75.40
CA ALA A 376 9.57 20.29 -76.69
C ALA A 376 9.01 19.13 -77.52
N SER A 377 9.62 17.94 -77.47
CA SER A 377 9.11 16.73 -78.14
C SER A 377 7.86 16.19 -77.46
N SER A 378 7.76 16.25 -76.13
CA SER A 378 6.53 15.91 -75.38
C SER A 378 5.41 16.89 -75.73
N ILE A 379 5.65 18.20 -75.70
CA ILE A 379 4.68 19.22 -76.09
C ILE A 379 4.32 19.10 -77.58
N ALA A 380 5.26 18.73 -78.45
CA ALA A 380 5.01 18.45 -79.85
C ALA A 380 4.21 17.16 -80.08
N LEU A 381 4.43 16.12 -79.26
CA LEU A 381 3.69 14.86 -79.29
C LEU A 381 2.24 15.09 -78.88
N THR A 382 1.99 15.75 -77.74
CA THR A 382 0.61 16.10 -77.32
C THR A 382 -0.09 17.07 -78.26
N ARG A 383 0.67 17.96 -78.93
CA ARG A 383 0.14 18.78 -80.03
C ARG A 383 -0.03 18.01 -81.35
N ALA A 384 0.60 16.85 -81.52
CA ALA A 384 0.39 15.94 -82.64
C ALA A 384 -0.81 15.02 -82.39
N GLU A 385 -0.93 14.45 -81.19
CA GLU A 385 -2.10 13.71 -80.66
C GLU A 385 -3.38 14.53 -80.90
N GLY A 386 -3.49 15.69 -80.25
CA GLY A 386 -4.64 16.59 -80.43
C GLY A 386 -4.77 17.22 -81.83
N ARG A 387 -3.86 16.93 -82.77
CA ARG A 387 -4.00 17.25 -84.20
C ARG A 387 -4.44 16.06 -85.04
N ILE A 388 -4.06 14.84 -84.66
CA ILE A 388 -4.47 13.58 -85.29
C ILE A 388 -5.92 13.27 -84.91
N GLU A 389 -6.28 13.44 -83.64
CA GLU A 389 -7.66 13.41 -83.14
C GLU A 389 -8.55 14.42 -83.90
N ASP A 390 -8.10 15.67 -84.01
CA ASP A 390 -8.78 16.77 -84.72
C ASP A 390 -8.79 16.57 -86.27
N LEU A 391 -7.94 15.71 -86.81
CA LEU A 391 -7.96 15.25 -88.21
C LEU A 391 -8.90 14.07 -88.41
N ASN A 392 -8.86 13.08 -87.50
CA ASN A 392 -9.73 11.91 -87.49
C ASN A 392 -11.19 12.33 -87.32
N GLN A 393 -11.49 13.31 -86.47
CA GLN A 393 -12.84 13.85 -86.35
C GLN A 393 -13.30 14.52 -87.65
N LYS A 394 -12.45 15.31 -88.33
CA LYS A 394 -12.81 15.93 -89.61
C LYS A 394 -12.93 14.91 -90.75
N LEU A 395 -12.10 13.87 -90.74
CA LEU A 395 -12.18 12.75 -91.67
C LEU A 395 -13.45 11.94 -91.45
N ARG A 396 -13.82 11.70 -90.18
CA ARG A 396 -15.12 11.13 -89.78
C ARG A 396 -16.28 12.01 -90.25
N ASP A 397 -16.25 13.31 -90.01
CA ASP A 397 -17.34 14.21 -90.41
C ASP A 397 -17.54 14.23 -91.94
N VAL A 398 -16.48 13.99 -92.72
CA VAL A 398 -16.56 13.79 -94.19
C VAL A 398 -17.05 12.38 -94.55
N LEU A 399 -16.62 11.33 -93.85
CA LEU A 399 -17.02 9.95 -94.13
C LEU A 399 -18.47 9.65 -93.68
N VAL A 400 -18.96 10.25 -92.61
CA VAL A 400 -20.36 10.14 -92.13
C VAL A 400 -21.37 10.74 -93.13
N VAL A 401 -20.92 11.63 -94.02
CA VAL A 401 -21.72 12.14 -95.15
C VAL A 401 -21.81 11.11 -96.30
N VAL A 402 -20.94 10.09 -96.32
CA VAL A 402 -20.90 9.00 -97.31
C VAL A 402 -21.50 7.70 -96.75
N ASP A 403 -21.19 7.37 -95.48
CA ASP A 403 -21.70 6.22 -94.73
C ASP A 403 -22.16 6.66 -93.32
N PRO A 404 -23.48 6.78 -93.07
CA PRO A 404 -24.02 7.28 -91.80
C PRO A 404 -23.72 6.43 -90.55
N GLU A 405 -23.30 5.17 -90.69
CA GLU A 405 -22.97 4.30 -89.54
C GLU A 405 -21.47 4.26 -89.20
N PHE A 406 -20.66 5.14 -89.80
CA PHE A 406 -19.20 5.14 -89.63
C PHE A 406 -18.74 5.36 -88.16
N PRO A 407 -17.80 4.56 -87.62
CA PRO A 407 -17.46 4.55 -86.19
C PRO A 407 -16.99 5.89 -85.60
N GLU A 408 -17.18 6.05 -84.29
CA GLU A 408 -16.65 7.20 -83.53
C GLU A 408 -15.13 7.12 -83.33
N VAL A 409 -14.49 8.29 -83.16
CA VAL A 409 -13.03 8.38 -82.98
C VAL A 409 -12.66 7.81 -81.58
N PRO A 410 -11.68 6.90 -81.46
CA PRO A 410 -11.32 6.33 -80.16
C PRO A 410 -10.66 7.33 -79.21
N ASN A 411 -11.21 7.48 -78.00
CA ASN A 411 -10.62 8.21 -76.87
C ASN A 411 -9.45 7.43 -76.22
N ALA A 412 -8.53 6.89 -77.04
CA ALA A 412 -7.39 6.09 -76.64
C ALA A 412 -6.10 6.64 -77.28
N GLY A 413 -4.94 6.11 -76.85
CA GLY A 413 -3.63 6.59 -77.29
C GLY A 413 -3.36 6.44 -78.80
N LEU A 414 -2.28 7.09 -79.26
CA LEU A 414 -1.92 7.25 -80.68
C LEU A 414 -2.14 6.04 -81.58
N ASP A 415 -1.77 4.84 -81.15
CA ASP A 415 -1.87 3.63 -81.99
C ASP A 415 -3.34 3.37 -82.42
N ALA A 416 -4.30 3.54 -81.50
CA ALA A 416 -5.72 3.39 -81.82
C ALA A 416 -6.24 4.51 -82.74
N GLN A 417 -5.69 5.72 -82.61
CA GLN A 417 -6.00 6.83 -83.53
C GLN A 417 -5.38 6.62 -84.92
N PHE A 418 -4.21 5.99 -85.01
CA PHE A 418 -3.54 5.68 -86.29
C PHE A 418 -4.17 4.50 -87.02
N ASP A 419 -4.66 3.48 -86.30
CA ASP A 419 -5.40 2.38 -86.92
C ASP A 419 -6.77 2.88 -87.43
N TYR A 420 -7.49 3.71 -86.66
CA TYR A 420 -8.70 4.41 -87.13
C TYR A 420 -8.44 5.26 -88.39
N LEU A 421 -7.35 6.04 -88.40
CA LEU A 421 -6.94 6.82 -89.57
C LEU A 421 -6.67 5.93 -90.79
N ARG A 422 -6.03 4.77 -90.59
CA ARG A 422 -5.68 3.84 -91.68
C ARG A 422 -6.93 3.27 -92.35
N ASP A 423 -7.88 2.81 -91.55
CA ASP A 423 -9.14 2.24 -92.04
C ASP A 423 -9.98 3.31 -92.76
N ALA A 424 -10.07 4.51 -92.19
CA ALA A 424 -10.74 5.66 -92.80
C ALA A 424 -10.10 6.12 -94.13
N LEU A 425 -8.77 6.09 -94.25
CA LEU A 425 -8.06 6.47 -95.48
C LEU A 425 -8.26 5.47 -96.63
N ILE A 426 -8.46 4.18 -96.34
CA ILE A 426 -8.76 3.17 -97.37
C ILE A 426 -10.06 3.52 -98.10
N VAL A 427 -11.11 3.92 -97.36
CA VAL A 427 -12.39 4.37 -97.92
C VAL A 427 -12.22 5.62 -98.80
N VAL A 428 -11.42 6.60 -98.36
CA VAL A 428 -11.13 7.81 -99.14
C VAL A 428 -10.34 7.50 -100.42
N GLU A 429 -9.42 6.54 -100.40
CA GLU A 429 -8.64 6.18 -101.60
C GLU A 429 -9.50 5.53 -102.69
N GLU A 430 -10.54 4.78 -102.33
CA GLU A 430 -11.52 4.26 -103.29
C GLU A 430 -12.37 5.36 -103.94
N GLU A 431 -12.78 6.39 -103.20
CA GLU A 431 -13.50 7.54 -103.77
C GLU A 431 -12.59 8.44 -104.62
N MET A 432 -11.36 8.70 -104.18
CA MET A 432 -10.41 9.53 -104.94
C MET A 432 -10.00 8.92 -106.28
N LYS A 433 -9.98 7.58 -106.40
CA LYS A 433 -9.76 6.89 -107.68
C LYS A 433 -10.87 7.15 -108.72
N LYS A 434 -12.07 7.57 -108.29
CA LYS A 434 -13.20 7.88 -109.19
C LYS A 434 -13.11 9.29 -109.80
N THR A 435 -12.33 10.21 -109.22
CA THR A 435 -12.37 11.64 -109.57
C THR A 435 -11.18 12.13 -110.41
N ALA A 436 -10.04 11.45 -110.37
CA ALA A 436 -8.75 11.91 -110.90
C ALA A 436 -8.58 11.93 -112.44
N SER A 437 -9.64 12.12 -113.24
CA SER A 437 -9.60 12.09 -114.71
C SER A 437 -10.23 13.31 -115.39
N LYS A 438 -9.47 14.43 -115.55
CA LYS A 438 -9.71 15.48 -116.59
C LYS A 438 -8.62 16.59 -116.71
N THR A 439 -8.10 16.75 -117.94
CA THR A 439 -7.69 18.02 -118.65
C THR A 439 -6.47 18.89 -118.24
N ALA A 440 -5.87 19.60 -119.24
CA ALA A 440 -4.71 20.53 -119.16
C ALA A 440 -4.51 21.39 -120.46
N VAL A 441 -3.47 22.28 -120.53
CA VAL A 441 -2.68 22.77 -121.74
C VAL A 441 -2.77 24.25 -122.28
N LYS A 442 -1.63 25.02 -122.22
CA LYS A 442 -0.97 26.09 -123.10
C LYS A 442 -1.75 27.33 -123.67
N LYS A 443 -1.19 28.24 -124.52
CA LYS A 443 -0.01 29.20 -124.48
C LYS A 443 0.59 29.51 -125.90
N GLN A 444 0.85 30.78 -126.30
CA GLN A 444 1.69 31.32 -127.45
C GLN A 444 1.71 32.91 -127.40
N ASP A 445 2.39 33.81 -128.17
CA ASP A 445 3.40 33.87 -129.29
C ASP A 445 4.15 35.27 -129.33
N ASP A 446 5.03 35.62 -130.31
CA ASP A 446 6.14 36.64 -130.16
C ASP A 446 6.65 37.44 -131.43
N GLU A 447 5.95 38.46 -131.98
CA GLU A 447 6.35 39.18 -133.24
C GLU A 447 6.87 40.65 -133.12
N GLN A 448 6.81 41.32 -131.96
CA GLN A 448 6.91 42.80 -131.87
C GLN A 448 8.34 43.41 -131.94
N THR A 449 9.37 42.63 -132.26
CA THR A 449 10.76 42.93 -131.85
C THR A 449 11.51 43.97 -132.70
N GLU A 450 11.26 44.04 -134.01
CA GLU A 450 12.13 44.79 -134.94
C GLU A 450 11.90 46.31 -134.91
N ALA A 451 10.63 46.77 -134.88
CA ALA A 451 10.28 48.19 -134.89
C ALA A 451 10.83 48.97 -133.68
N VAL A 452 11.13 48.28 -132.57
CA VAL A 452 11.67 48.85 -131.33
C VAL A 452 13.12 49.33 -131.51
N LEU A 453 13.90 48.70 -132.39
CA LEU A 453 15.35 48.93 -132.49
C LEU A 453 15.71 50.31 -133.05
N MET A 454 14.95 50.82 -134.03
CA MET A 454 15.17 52.19 -134.55
C MET A 454 14.84 53.27 -133.51
N GLY A 455 13.74 53.12 -132.77
CA GLY A 455 13.36 54.07 -131.73
C GLY A 455 14.38 54.18 -130.60
N LEU A 456 15.06 53.06 -130.27
CA LEU A 456 16.10 53.04 -129.25
C LEU A 456 17.32 53.93 -129.59
N TRP A 457 17.74 54.02 -130.86
CA TRP A 457 18.89 54.85 -131.24
C TRP A 457 18.65 56.34 -130.99
N ASP A 458 17.48 56.85 -131.39
CA ASP A 458 17.14 58.27 -131.30
C ASP A 458 16.93 58.71 -129.83
N ILE A 459 16.38 57.80 -129.01
CA ILE A 459 16.30 57.93 -127.54
C ILE A 459 17.71 57.95 -126.91
N ILE A 460 18.65 57.14 -127.39
CA ILE A 460 20.03 57.13 -126.90
C ILE A 460 20.75 58.45 -127.20
N GLN A 461 20.73 58.92 -128.46
CA GLN A 461 21.40 60.16 -128.86
C GLN A 461 20.81 61.40 -128.15
N SER A 462 19.48 61.52 -128.11
CA SER A 462 18.82 62.62 -127.37
C SER A 462 19.05 62.53 -125.85
N GLY A 463 19.14 61.32 -125.30
CA GLY A 463 19.55 61.05 -123.92
C GLY A 463 20.96 61.56 -123.61
N PHE A 464 21.95 61.29 -124.46
CA PHE A 464 23.32 61.78 -124.28
C PHE A 464 23.40 63.32 -124.31
N ALA A 465 22.71 63.98 -125.25
CA ALA A 465 22.66 65.44 -125.31
C ALA A 465 22.03 66.04 -124.03
N SER A 466 20.96 65.43 -123.51
CA SER A 466 20.33 65.79 -122.24
C SER A 466 21.27 65.62 -121.04
N ILE A 467 22.00 64.50 -120.97
CA ILE A 467 22.96 64.21 -119.90
C ILE A 467 24.14 65.18 -119.92
N GLN A 468 24.73 65.46 -121.09
CA GLN A 468 25.82 66.44 -121.20
C GLN A 468 25.36 67.84 -120.78
N LYS A 469 24.15 68.25 -121.18
CA LYS A 469 23.55 69.51 -120.70
C LYS A 469 23.37 69.50 -119.17
N GLN A 470 22.80 68.45 -118.59
CA GLN A 470 22.64 68.38 -117.13
C GLN A 470 23.99 68.33 -116.39
N LYS A 471 25.02 67.70 -116.96
CA LYS A 471 26.40 67.67 -116.43
C LYS A 471 27.05 69.06 -116.54
N ALA A 472 26.78 69.83 -117.59
CA ALA A 472 27.17 71.23 -117.71
C ALA A 472 26.42 72.14 -116.72
N ASP A 473 25.10 72.04 -116.61
CA ASP A 473 24.28 72.83 -115.68
C ASP A 473 24.64 72.54 -114.20
N ARG A 474 24.99 71.30 -113.86
CA ARG A 474 25.51 70.92 -112.53
C ARG A 474 26.92 71.45 -112.26
N ARG A 475 27.79 71.52 -113.26
CA ARG A 475 29.12 72.18 -113.14
C ARG A 475 28.95 73.68 -112.94
N ARG A 476 28.13 74.32 -113.78
CA ARG A 476 27.79 75.75 -113.68
C ARG A 476 27.25 76.11 -112.31
N THR A 477 26.22 75.41 -111.82
CA THR A 477 25.63 75.70 -110.49
C THR A 477 26.59 75.43 -109.33
N ARG A 478 27.59 74.56 -109.48
CA ARG A 478 28.64 74.35 -108.46
C ARG A 478 29.68 75.49 -108.46
N LEU A 479 30.11 75.97 -109.63
CA LEU A 479 30.92 77.20 -109.76
C LEU A 479 30.16 78.42 -109.21
N GLU A 480 28.87 78.55 -109.53
CA GLU A 480 27.98 79.64 -109.11
C GLU A 480 27.71 79.61 -107.59
N GLN A 481 27.97 78.47 -106.93
CA GLN A 481 27.97 78.28 -105.47
C GLN A 481 29.35 78.42 -104.82
N GLY A 482 30.40 78.76 -105.58
CA GLY A 482 31.74 79.05 -105.05
C GLY A 482 32.55 77.84 -104.57
N MET A 483 32.13 76.61 -104.89
CA MET A 483 32.98 75.43 -104.73
C MET A 483 33.87 75.27 -105.96
N GLY A 484 35.17 75.08 -105.73
CA GLY A 484 36.18 75.02 -106.78
C GLY A 484 36.02 73.83 -107.73
N GLU A 485 36.77 73.85 -108.83
CA GLU A 485 36.75 72.77 -109.81
C GLU A 485 37.43 71.52 -109.26
N ASP A 486 36.63 70.47 -109.02
CA ASP A 486 37.12 69.13 -108.71
C ASP A 486 37.90 68.61 -109.93
N ALA A 487 39.24 68.57 -109.84
CA ALA A 487 40.16 68.16 -110.90
C ALA A 487 40.15 66.64 -111.21
N ASP A 488 39.08 65.93 -110.82
CA ASP A 488 38.89 64.48 -110.95
C ASP A 488 37.60 64.15 -111.73
N MET A 489 37.27 65.00 -112.71
CA MET A 489 36.21 64.79 -113.68
C MET A 489 36.83 64.21 -114.95
N SER A 490 36.78 62.89 -115.10
CA SER A 490 37.36 62.13 -116.22
C SER A 490 37.17 62.81 -117.59
N GLU A 491 38.28 63.12 -118.26
CA GLU A 491 38.35 63.89 -119.51
C GLU A 491 37.84 63.10 -120.75
N ASP A 492 37.51 61.82 -120.56
CA ASP A 492 37.37 60.78 -121.58
C ASP A 492 35.91 60.54 -122.06
N GLU A 493 35.10 61.60 -122.16
CA GLU A 493 33.71 61.55 -122.69
C GLU A 493 33.51 62.43 -123.94
N ASN A 494 34.51 62.49 -124.83
CA ASN A 494 34.38 63.07 -126.18
C ASN A 494 33.59 62.13 -127.13
N ILE A 495 32.32 61.87 -126.79
CA ILE A 495 31.37 61.16 -127.65
C ILE A 495 30.75 62.16 -128.63
N ASP A 496 30.97 61.97 -129.94
CA ASP A 496 30.33 62.80 -130.96
C ASP A 496 28.81 62.55 -131.00
N THR A 497 28.04 63.63 -130.79
CA THR A 497 26.58 63.64 -130.78
C THR A 497 25.96 63.79 -132.17
N ASN A 498 26.74 64.09 -133.21
CA ASN A 498 26.27 64.27 -134.59
C ASN A 498 26.46 63.03 -135.48
N GLU A 499 26.87 61.90 -134.91
CA GLU A 499 27.07 60.64 -135.64
C GLU A 499 25.73 60.08 -136.21
N PRO A 500 25.64 59.80 -137.53
CA PRO A 500 24.44 59.26 -138.16
C PRO A 500 24.19 57.78 -137.80
N TYR A 501 22.94 57.33 -137.94
CA TYR A 501 22.58 55.94 -137.62
C TYR A 501 23.35 54.92 -138.46
N SER A 502 24.06 54.03 -137.78
CA SER A 502 24.52 52.76 -138.34
C SER A 502 24.39 51.66 -137.29
N LEU A 503 24.17 50.42 -137.74
CA LEU A 503 24.06 49.26 -136.86
C LEU A 503 25.37 49.04 -136.05
N SER A 504 26.51 49.43 -136.60
CA SER A 504 27.80 49.45 -135.89
C SER A 504 27.84 50.50 -134.78
N ALA A 505 27.50 51.76 -135.08
CA ALA A 505 27.51 52.85 -134.09
C ALA A 505 26.51 52.62 -132.96
N PHE A 506 25.32 52.10 -133.30
CA PHE A 506 24.33 51.62 -132.34
C PHE A 506 24.93 50.53 -131.44
N SER A 507 25.54 49.50 -132.03
CA SER A 507 26.18 48.42 -131.27
C SER A 507 27.25 48.93 -130.31
N THR A 508 28.17 49.80 -130.76
CA THR A 508 29.25 50.36 -129.91
C THR A 508 28.70 51.23 -128.78
N LYS A 509 27.75 52.14 -129.05
CA LYS A 509 27.12 52.97 -128.01
C LYS A 509 26.29 52.14 -127.02
N VAL A 510 25.63 51.07 -127.48
CA VAL A 510 24.93 50.11 -126.61
C VAL A 510 25.91 49.27 -125.78
N GLN A 511 27.05 48.85 -126.34
CA GLN A 511 28.09 48.12 -125.60
C GLN A 511 28.71 48.97 -124.48
N TRP A 512 28.99 50.26 -124.75
CA TRP A 512 29.49 51.19 -123.73
C TRP A 512 28.46 51.47 -122.63
N LEU A 513 27.19 51.74 -123.01
CA LEU A 513 26.09 51.89 -122.06
C LEU A 513 25.88 50.62 -121.23
N TYR A 514 26.05 49.44 -121.84
CA TYR A 514 25.97 48.15 -121.16
C TYR A 514 27.09 47.99 -120.13
N SER A 515 28.36 48.28 -120.47
CA SER A 515 29.48 48.19 -119.51
C SER A 515 29.34 49.17 -118.34
N GLN A 516 28.84 50.39 -118.61
CA GLN A 516 28.62 51.36 -117.54
C GLN A 516 27.41 50.97 -116.67
N ALA A 517 26.35 50.41 -117.26
CA ALA A 517 25.20 49.90 -116.53
C ALA A 517 25.52 48.64 -115.71
N THR A 518 26.38 47.73 -116.18
CA THR A 518 26.81 46.56 -115.40
C THR A 518 27.72 46.97 -114.24
N SER A 519 28.69 47.88 -114.46
CA SER A 519 29.52 48.47 -113.40
C SER A 519 28.68 49.12 -112.29
N LEU A 520 27.74 50.00 -112.65
CA LEU A 520 26.85 50.64 -111.68
C LEU A 520 25.88 49.65 -111.00
N LYS A 521 25.45 48.60 -111.71
CA LYS A 521 24.64 47.50 -111.13
C LYS A 521 25.43 46.68 -110.12
N GLU A 522 26.71 46.43 -110.38
CA GLU A 522 27.62 45.72 -109.48
C GLU A 522 27.91 46.56 -108.22
N GLN A 523 28.31 47.83 -108.36
CA GLN A 523 28.49 48.76 -107.25
C GLN A 523 27.21 48.89 -106.39
N LYS A 524 26.03 49.00 -107.03
CA LYS A 524 24.72 48.99 -106.36
C LYS A 524 24.42 47.68 -105.63
N SER A 525 24.94 46.54 -106.10
CA SER A 525 24.81 45.25 -105.43
C SER A 525 25.72 45.14 -104.20
N VAL A 526 26.96 45.65 -104.30
CA VAL A 526 27.92 45.73 -103.19
C VAL A 526 27.40 46.65 -102.09
N LEU A 527 26.97 47.86 -102.43
CA LEU A 527 26.35 48.81 -101.48
C LEU A 527 25.10 48.22 -100.82
N LYS A 528 24.23 47.54 -101.58
CA LYS A 528 23.08 46.82 -100.99
C LYS A 528 23.50 45.72 -100.02
N ARG A 529 24.53 44.93 -100.33
CA ARG A 529 25.07 43.90 -99.44
C ARG A 529 25.66 44.53 -98.17
N GLN A 530 26.42 45.61 -98.29
CA GLN A 530 27.05 46.31 -97.18
C GLN A 530 26.02 46.96 -96.24
N ILE A 531 24.98 47.62 -96.79
CA ILE A 531 23.87 48.17 -96.00
C ILE A 531 23.06 47.04 -95.32
N LYS A 532 22.85 45.91 -96.01
CA LYS A 532 22.18 44.74 -95.42
C LYS A 532 23.01 44.18 -94.26
N GLN A 533 24.32 43.98 -94.45
CA GLN A 533 25.23 43.52 -93.39
C GLN A 533 25.30 44.48 -92.20
N GLN A 534 25.36 45.80 -92.42
CA GLN A 534 25.34 46.77 -91.31
C GLN A 534 24.02 46.73 -90.52
N ARG A 535 22.87 46.55 -91.19
CA ARG A 535 21.58 46.36 -90.52
C ARG A 535 21.48 45.01 -89.80
N GLU A 536 21.99 43.93 -90.40
CA GLU A 536 22.01 42.61 -89.79
C GLU A 536 22.93 42.56 -88.56
N LEU A 537 24.09 43.22 -88.61
CA LEU A 537 24.97 43.40 -87.46
C LEU A 537 24.32 44.27 -86.39
N GLY A 538 23.75 45.42 -86.77
CA GLY A 538 23.04 46.31 -85.85
C GLY A 538 21.91 45.59 -85.10
N ASN A 539 20.94 45.04 -85.84
CA ASN A 539 19.81 44.31 -85.28
C ASN A 539 20.25 43.09 -84.46
N LYS A 540 21.33 42.40 -84.83
CA LYS A 540 21.87 41.28 -84.04
C LYS A 540 22.50 41.75 -82.73
N THR A 541 23.29 42.82 -82.74
CA THR A 541 23.88 43.41 -81.52
C THR A 541 22.82 44.02 -80.61
N GLU A 542 21.77 44.64 -81.18
CA GLU A 542 20.63 45.19 -80.44
C GLU A 542 19.81 44.07 -79.81
N SER A 543 19.39 43.06 -80.58
CA SER A 543 18.69 41.88 -80.05
C SER A 543 19.51 41.11 -79.01
N GLN A 544 20.83 41.02 -79.15
CA GLN A 544 21.70 40.41 -78.13
C GLN A 544 21.70 41.21 -76.84
N LYS A 545 21.79 42.55 -76.91
CA LYS A 545 21.67 43.43 -75.73
C LYS A 545 20.30 43.32 -75.08
N ASP A 546 19.21 43.24 -75.84
CA ASP A 546 17.87 43.07 -75.30
C ASP A 546 17.72 41.71 -74.58
N THR A 547 18.29 40.63 -75.13
CA THR A 547 18.32 39.33 -74.43
C THR A 547 19.19 39.34 -73.19
N GLU A 548 20.31 40.07 -73.17
CA GLU A 548 21.15 40.21 -71.98
C GLU A 548 20.48 41.08 -70.92
N LEU A 549 19.90 42.23 -71.30
CA LEU A 549 19.13 43.10 -70.41
C LEU A 549 17.95 42.35 -69.79
N LYS A 550 17.22 41.56 -70.60
CA LYS A 550 16.15 40.70 -70.07
C LYS A 550 16.70 39.66 -69.11
N ALA A 551 17.77 38.92 -69.46
CA ALA A 551 18.37 37.95 -68.55
C ALA A 551 18.89 38.59 -67.25
N LYS A 552 19.36 39.84 -67.30
CA LYS A 552 19.76 40.62 -66.11
C LYS A 552 18.56 41.10 -65.29
N GLN A 553 17.46 41.47 -65.93
CA GLN A 553 16.21 41.80 -65.26
C GLN A 553 15.62 40.56 -64.57
N ASP A 554 15.54 39.43 -65.28
CA ASP A 554 15.09 38.14 -64.74
C ASP A 554 15.99 37.70 -63.57
N GLN A 555 17.31 37.90 -63.64
CA GLN A 555 18.25 37.69 -62.51
C GLN A 555 17.99 38.62 -61.32
N LEU A 556 17.72 39.91 -61.55
CA LEU A 556 17.41 40.87 -60.47
C LEU A 556 16.09 40.55 -59.78
N ASP A 557 15.07 40.14 -60.54
CA ASP A 557 13.76 39.80 -59.97
C ASP A 557 13.76 38.43 -59.27
N GLN A 558 14.58 37.47 -59.74
CA GLN A 558 14.88 36.25 -58.99
C GLN A 558 15.59 36.56 -57.66
N LEU A 559 16.59 37.45 -57.65
CA LEU A 559 17.28 37.85 -56.42
C LEU A 559 16.35 38.61 -55.45
N ARG A 560 15.47 39.48 -55.96
CA ARG A 560 14.43 40.15 -55.15
C ARG A 560 13.45 39.15 -54.55
N ALA A 561 12.99 38.17 -55.32
CA ALA A 561 12.09 37.12 -54.82
C ALA A 561 12.77 36.21 -53.78
N ALA A 562 14.06 35.90 -53.96
CA ALA A 562 14.83 35.16 -52.97
C ALA A 562 15.04 35.96 -51.69
N GLN A 563 15.34 37.27 -51.80
CA GLN A 563 15.46 38.14 -50.63
C GLN A 563 14.12 38.28 -49.88
N ALA A 564 13.01 38.48 -50.59
CA ALA A 564 11.69 38.58 -49.97
C ALA A 564 11.33 37.33 -49.16
N ARG A 565 11.61 36.14 -49.70
CA ARG A 565 11.44 34.87 -48.96
C ARG A 565 12.34 34.77 -47.73
N ALA A 566 13.61 35.18 -47.83
CA ALA A 566 14.53 35.17 -46.69
C ALA A 566 14.11 36.17 -45.60
N ASP A 567 13.56 37.33 -45.96
CA ASP A 567 13.00 38.29 -45.02
C ASP A 567 11.68 37.76 -44.40
N GLU A 568 10.81 37.10 -45.18
CA GLU A 568 9.61 36.40 -44.68
C GLU A 568 9.97 35.27 -43.69
N GLU A 569 10.84 34.34 -44.07
CA GLU A 569 11.36 33.25 -43.23
C GLU A 569 11.96 33.80 -41.91
N ARG A 570 12.73 34.89 -41.99
CA ARG A 570 13.29 35.56 -40.82
C ARG A 570 12.23 36.20 -39.94
N THR A 571 11.17 36.78 -40.49
CA THR A 571 10.05 37.28 -39.66
C THR A 571 9.28 36.15 -38.99
N LEU A 572 9.10 35.00 -39.67
CA LEU A 572 8.49 33.82 -39.08
C LEU A 572 9.35 33.24 -37.95
N GLU A 573 10.67 33.13 -38.12
CA GLU A 573 11.58 32.73 -37.05
C GLU A 573 11.48 33.70 -35.86
N LEU A 574 11.51 35.02 -36.10
CA LEU A 574 11.37 36.01 -35.04
C LEU A 574 10.03 35.90 -34.29
N THR A 575 8.90 35.63 -34.97
CA THR A 575 7.62 35.37 -34.28
C THR A 575 7.67 34.10 -33.45
N ILE A 576 8.21 32.99 -33.98
CA ILE A 576 8.35 31.73 -33.23
C ILE A 576 9.27 31.91 -32.01
N LYS A 577 10.33 32.73 -32.13
CA LYS A 577 11.22 33.07 -31.00
C LYS A 577 10.53 33.97 -29.98
N GLN A 578 9.67 34.90 -30.41
CA GLN A 578 8.88 35.72 -29.49
C GLN A 578 7.85 34.88 -28.73
N ASP A 579 7.11 33.99 -29.42
CA ASP A 579 6.17 33.06 -28.80
C ASP A 579 6.88 32.12 -27.81
N GLN A 580 8.07 31.62 -28.16
CA GLN A 580 8.91 30.81 -27.24
C GLN A 580 9.33 31.61 -25.99
N LEU A 581 9.68 32.90 -26.14
CA LEU A 581 10.01 33.76 -25.00
C LEU A 581 8.80 34.05 -24.10
N ASP A 582 7.63 34.29 -24.67
CA ASP A 582 6.42 34.59 -23.90
C ASP A 582 5.81 33.34 -23.25
N GLN A 583 5.96 32.16 -23.86
CA GLN A 583 5.72 30.87 -23.19
C GLN A 583 6.65 30.67 -21.99
N LEU A 584 7.96 30.90 -22.15
CA LEU A 584 8.93 30.78 -21.04
C LEU A 584 8.66 31.80 -19.93
N ARG A 585 8.22 33.02 -20.25
CA ARG A 585 7.78 34.03 -19.27
C ARG A 585 6.55 33.58 -18.50
N SER A 586 5.53 33.03 -19.19
CA SER A 586 4.31 32.52 -18.57
C SER A 586 4.61 31.35 -17.62
N LEU A 587 5.51 30.44 -17.99
CA LEU A 587 5.97 29.35 -17.12
C LEU A 587 6.77 29.87 -15.90
N LEU A 588 7.61 30.89 -16.09
CA LEU A 588 8.33 31.53 -14.99
C LEU A 588 7.36 32.20 -14.01
N GLU A 589 6.41 33.02 -14.50
CA GLU A 589 5.39 33.69 -13.68
C GLU A 589 4.52 32.70 -12.91
N GLN A 590 4.14 31.57 -13.53
CA GLN A 590 3.46 30.46 -12.84
C GLN A 590 4.33 29.87 -11.71
N SER A 591 5.61 29.62 -11.96
CA SER A 591 6.52 29.09 -10.93
C SER A 591 6.78 30.08 -9.78
N GLU A 592 6.83 31.39 -10.05
CA GLU A 592 6.96 32.43 -9.03
C GLU A 592 5.66 32.57 -8.21
N ALA A 593 4.49 32.42 -8.84
CA ALA A 593 3.20 32.34 -8.16
C ALA A 593 3.11 31.10 -7.25
N GLU A 594 3.52 29.92 -7.72
CA GLU A 594 3.57 28.70 -6.90
C GLU A 594 4.54 28.83 -5.72
N VAL A 595 5.73 29.43 -5.93
CA VAL A 595 6.70 29.68 -4.87
C VAL A 595 6.17 30.66 -3.82
N THR A 596 5.50 31.75 -4.22
CA THR A 596 4.91 32.71 -3.27
C THR A 596 3.71 32.11 -2.52
N GLU A 597 2.89 31.29 -3.17
CA GLU A 597 1.81 30.55 -2.49
C GLU A 597 2.37 29.51 -1.50
N ALA A 598 3.45 28.81 -1.87
CA ALA A 598 4.15 27.88 -0.98
C ALA A 598 4.77 28.58 0.23
N GLN A 599 5.40 29.74 0.04
CA GLN A 599 5.92 30.57 1.14
C GLN A 599 4.80 31.07 2.07
N ALA A 600 3.66 31.50 1.51
CA ALA A 600 2.49 31.90 2.30
C ALA A 600 1.88 30.74 3.11
N LYS A 601 1.82 29.53 2.52
CA LYS A 601 1.42 28.30 3.21
C LYS A 601 2.39 27.94 4.33
N LEU A 602 3.70 28.07 4.10
CA LEU A 602 4.74 27.76 5.08
C LEU A 602 4.68 28.73 6.27
N ALA A 603 4.64 30.04 6.04
CA ALA A 603 4.52 31.05 7.09
C ALA A 603 3.21 30.92 7.91
N LYS A 604 2.12 30.47 7.27
CA LYS A 604 0.87 30.12 7.98
C LYS A 604 1.05 28.89 8.87
N ALA A 605 1.71 27.84 8.37
CA ALA A 605 1.98 26.61 9.13
C ALA A 605 2.93 26.85 10.30
N GLU A 606 3.96 27.70 10.14
CA GLU A 606 4.85 28.11 11.23
C GLU A 606 4.06 28.83 12.34
N LYS A 607 3.22 29.80 12.00
CA LYS A 607 2.36 30.51 12.96
C LYS A 607 1.34 29.58 13.65
N GLU A 608 0.82 28.60 12.93
CA GLU A 608 -0.04 27.56 13.52
C GLU A 608 0.75 26.66 14.49
N ALA A 609 1.99 26.28 14.16
CA ALA A 609 2.87 25.54 15.04
C ALA A 609 3.30 26.34 16.29
N GLU A 610 3.56 27.65 16.17
CA GLU A 610 3.81 28.55 17.30
C GLU A 610 2.61 28.61 18.25
N THR A 611 1.38 28.77 17.73
CA THR A 611 0.18 28.81 18.58
C THR A 611 -0.14 27.44 19.20
N ALA A 612 0.15 26.34 18.51
CA ALA A 612 0.08 24.98 19.06
C ALA A 612 1.11 24.74 20.18
N ASN A 613 2.33 25.27 20.06
CA ASN A 613 3.35 25.19 21.11
C ASN A 613 3.01 26.09 22.30
N ALA A 614 2.53 27.32 22.08
CA ALA A 614 2.10 28.22 23.15
C ALA A 614 0.92 27.63 23.96
N THR A 615 -0.06 27.01 23.29
CA THR A 615 -1.18 26.33 23.96
C THR A 615 -0.75 25.03 24.66
N ARG A 616 0.22 24.28 24.11
CA ARG A 616 0.87 23.16 24.83
C ARG A 616 1.55 23.62 26.11
N MET A 617 2.38 24.66 26.06
CA MET A 617 3.06 25.21 27.25
C MET A 617 2.06 25.73 28.29
N ALA A 618 0.96 26.36 27.85
CA ALA A 618 -0.11 26.78 28.75
C ALA A 618 -0.76 25.58 29.46
N ASN A 619 -1.10 24.51 28.72
CA ASN A 619 -1.69 23.28 29.26
C ASN A 619 -0.72 22.49 30.16
N GLU A 620 0.56 22.47 29.84
CA GLU A 620 1.59 21.87 30.70
C GLU A 620 1.74 22.67 32.01
N SER A 621 1.71 24.00 31.93
CA SER A 621 1.74 24.86 33.13
C SER A 621 0.50 24.74 34.01
N SER A 622 -0.70 24.49 33.44
CA SER A 622 -1.92 24.26 34.21
C SER A 622 -1.96 22.85 34.81
N SER A 623 -1.50 21.83 34.07
CA SER A 623 -1.32 20.46 34.56
C SER A 623 -0.30 20.41 35.73
N ALA A 624 0.80 21.15 35.63
CA ALA A 624 1.77 21.27 36.71
C ALA A 624 1.19 21.94 37.97
N ARG A 625 0.26 22.91 37.82
CA ARG A 625 -0.46 23.51 38.95
C ARG A 625 -1.43 22.51 39.58
N THR A 626 -2.29 21.87 38.80
CA THR A 626 -3.27 20.90 39.34
C THR A 626 -2.57 19.71 39.99
N GLN A 627 -1.45 19.21 39.44
CA GLN A 627 -0.69 18.14 40.08
C GLN A 627 0.00 18.57 41.38
N ASN A 628 0.36 19.84 41.55
CA ASN A 628 0.84 20.37 42.82
C ASN A 628 -0.30 20.58 43.83
N GLU A 629 -1.48 21.05 43.39
CA GLU A 629 -2.69 21.12 44.22
C GLU A 629 -3.16 19.74 44.70
N ILE A 630 -3.02 18.70 43.87
CA ILE A 630 -3.27 17.30 44.25
C ILE A 630 -2.29 16.87 45.34
N LYS A 631 -0.98 17.03 45.16
CA LYS A 631 0.03 16.72 46.19
C LYS A 631 -0.22 17.44 47.52
N GLU A 632 -0.65 18.70 47.47
CA GLU A 632 -1.00 19.47 48.67
C GLU A 632 -2.27 18.94 49.35
N ARG A 633 -3.25 18.46 48.57
CA ARG A 633 -4.44 17.76 49.10
C ARG A 633 -4.11 16.40 49.68
N ASP A 634 -3.28 15.60 49.03
CA ASP A 634 -2.85 14.29 49.52
C ASP A 634 -2.10 14.42 50.86
N ALA A 635 -1.21 15.42 50.97
CA ALA A 635 -0.53 15.75 52.23
C ALA A 635 -1.51 16.17 53.34
N LYS A 636 -2.56 16.94 53.00
CA LYS A 636 -3.62 17.32 53.94
C LYS A 636 -4.49 16.14 54.35
N ILE A 637 -4.80 15.21 53.44
CA ILE A 637 -5.54 13.97 53.73
C ILE A 637 -4.72 13.10 54.69
N ALA A 638 -3.44 12.86 54.39
CA ALA A 638 -2.55 12.10 55.27
C ALA A 638 -2.42 12.70 56.68
N ALA A 639 -2.36 14.03 56.80
CA ALA A 639 -2.34 14.72 58.09
C ALA A 639 -3.68 14.59 58.85
N LEU A 640 -4.82 14.65 58.15
CA LEU A 640 -6.14 14.42 58.74
C LEU A 640 -6.32 12.96 59.18
N GLU A 641 -5.90 11.98 58.38
CA GLU A 641 -5.92 10.57 58.77
C GLU A 641 -5.04 10.30 60.01
N ALA A 642 -3.86 10.92 60.10
CA ALA A 642 -3.01 10.80 61.28
C ALA A 642 -3.71 11.36 62.53
N SER A 643 -4.37 12.52 62.40
CA SER A 643 -5.18 13.10 63.48
C SER A 643 -6.40 12.25 63.85
N VAL A 644 -7.03 11.55 62.90
CA VAL A 644 -8.13 10.61 63.17
C VAL A 644 -7.61 9.39 63.92
N ARG A 645 -6.50 8.77 63.50
CA ARG A 645 -5.85 7.66 64.22
C ARG A 645 -5.42 8.05 65.64
N GLU A 646 -4.96 9.29 65.84
CA GLU A 646 -4.66 9.83 67.17
C GLU A 646 -5.95 10.00 68.02
N ALA A 647 -7.05 10.42 67.42
CA ALA A 647 -8.35 10.50 68.11
C ALA A 647 -8.91 9.11 68.45
N GLU A 648 -8.79 8.12 67.55
CA GLU A 648 -9.20 6.73 67.76
C GLU A 648 -8.42 6.06 68.89
N THR A 649 -7.09 6.22 68.92
CA THR A 649 -6.25 5.70 70.02
C THR A 649 -6.58 6.38 71.36
N LYS A 650 -6.86 7.69 71.37
CA LYS A 650 -7.37 8.39 72.56
C LYS A 650 -8.75 7.89 73.00
N LEU A 651 -9.67 7.65 72.07
CA LEU A 651 -10.99 7.08 72.37
C LEU A 651 -10.89 5.65 72.92
N SER A 652 -10.00 4.82 72.38
CA SER A 652 -9.71 3.48 72.92
C SER A 652 -9.15 3.55 74.34
N GLY A 653 -8.17 4.44 74.59
CA GLY A 653 -7.65 4.68 75.94
C GLY A 653 -8.70 5.16 76.93
N ILE A 654 -9.58 6.08 76.51
CA ILE A 654 -10.72 6.55 77.32
C ILE A 654 -11.71 5.41 77.57
N ASN A 655 -12.05 4.58 76.57
CA ASN A 655 -12.94 3.44 76.73
C ASN A 655 -12.38 2.41 77.72
N ASN A 656 -11.08 2.11 77.66
CA ASN A 656 -10.42 1.20 78.59
C ASN A 656 -10.45 1.77 80.02
N ASN A 657 -10.20 3.07 80.18
CA ASN A 657 -10.32 3.74 81.48
C ASN A 657 -11.77 3.71 82.00
N VAL A 658 -12.77 3.91 81.12
CA VAL A 658 -14.20 3.82 81.48
C VAL A 658 -14.53 2.40 81.96
N GLN A 659 -14.13 1.36 81.24
CA GLN A 659 -14.30 -0.04 81.65
C GLN A 659 -13.59 -0.34 82.99
N GLU A 660 -12.40 0.20 83.21
CA GLU A 660 -11.69 0.05 84.49
C GLU A 660 -12.43 0.77 85.64
N THR A 661 -12.98 1.97 85.40
CA THR A 661 -13.80 2.69 86.40
C THR A 661 -15.14 2.01 86.67
N ASP A 662 -15.77 1.41 85.67
CA ASP A 662 -17.03 0.69 85.81
C ASP A 662 -16.82 -0.65 86.55
N GLY A 663 -15.72 -1.35 86.26
CA GLY A 663 -15.28 -2.51 87.05
C GLY A 663 -14.92 -2.17 88.51
N LYS A 664 -14.37 -0.98 88.77
CA LYS A 664 -14.16 -0.45 90.14
C LYS A 664 -15.48 -0.08 90.81
N LEU A 665 -16.40 0.54 90.07
CA LEU A 665 -17.74 0.92 90.56
C LEU A 665 -18.56 -0.31 90.93
N SER A 666 -18.55 -1.36 90.10
CA SER A 666 -19.20 -2.63 90.36
C SER A 666 -18.72 -3.26 91.67
N LYS A 667 -17.39 -3.38 91.84
CA LYS A 667 -16.79 -3.90 93.08
C LYS A 667 -17.15 -3.06 94.31
N ALA A 668 -17.11 -1.73 94.20
CA ALA A 668 -17.53 -0.85 95.29
C ALA A 668 -19.03 -1.02 95.64
N ASN A 669 -19.87 -1.30 94.64
CA ASN A 669 -21.31 -1.53 94.83
C ASN A 669 -21.58 -2.92 95.46
N GLU A 670 -20.81 -3.95 95.10
CA GLU A 670 -20.78 -5.26 95.76
C GLU A 670 -20.33 -5.13 97.23
N GLU A 671 -19.25 -4.39 97.49
CA GLU A 671 -18.77 -4.08 98.85
C GLU A 671 -19.82 -3.33 99.67
N VAL A 672 -20.48 -2.32 99.10
CA VAL A 672 -21.59 -1.61 99.75
C VAL A 672 -22.77 -2.54 100.05
N SER A 673 -23.09 -3.49 99.15
CA SER A 673 -24.12 -4.50 99.39
C SER A 673 -23.74 -5.47 100.52
N LEU A 674 -22.49 -5.92 100.56
CA LEU A 674 -21.93 -6.76 101.63
C LEU A 674 -21.85 -6.03 102.98
N LEU A 675 -21.54 -4.73 102.98
CA LEU A 675 -21.55 -3.89 104.18
C LEU A 675 -22.97 -3.65 104.67
N LYS A 676 -23.93 -3.40 103.77
CA LYS A 676 -25.35 -3.18 104.11
C LYS A 676 -26.02 -4.44 104.67
N THR A 677 -25.70 -5.61 104.14
CA THR A 677 -26.18 -6.90 104.68
C THR A 677 -25.52 -7.24 106.02
N LYS A 678 -24.22 -6.99 106.19
CA LYS A 678 -23.54 -7.11 107.49
C LYS A 678 -24.11 -6.14 108.54
N LEU A 679 -24.43 -4.90 108.15
CA LEU A 679 -25.04 -3.91 109.03
C LEU A 679 -26.42 -4.40 109.53
N ALA A 680 -27.31 -4.80 108.62
CA ALA A 680 -28.63 -5.33 108.99
C ALA A 680 -28.55 -6.58 109.89
N ALA A 681 -27.56 -7.46 109.67
CA ALA A 681 -27.30 -8.60 110.54
C ALA A 681 -26.80 -8.19 111.94
N ALA A 682 -25.93 -7.18 112.02
CA ALA A 682 -25.44 -6.63 113.29
C ALA A 682 -26.54 -5.88 114.06
N GLU A 683 -27.40 -5.11 113.37
CA GLU A 683 -28.58 -4.46 113.94
C GLU A 683 -29.56 -5.50 114.52
N LYS A 684 -29.86 -6.57 113.78
CA LYS A 684 -30.69 -7.69 114.26
C LYS A 684 -30.09 -8.34 115.51
N ALA A 685 -28.79 -8.65 115.50
CA ALA A 685 -28.11 -9.24 116.65
C ALA A 685 -28.05 -8.30 117.87
N ALA A 686 -27.94 -6.98 117.66
CA ALA A 686 -28.01 -5.99 118.71
C ALA A 686 -29.41 -5.92 119.35
N VAL A 687 -30.48 -5.96 118.54
CA VAL A 687 -31.86 -6.02 119.03
C VAL A 687 -32.13 -7.32 119.81
N GLU A 688 -31.65 -8.47 119.31
CA GLU A 688 -31.76 -9.76 120.01
C GLU A 688 -31.02 -9.73 121.36
N LYS A 689 -29.83 -9.14 121.43
CA LYS A 689 -29.07 -9.01 122.69
C LYS A 689 -29.67 -7.99 123.64
N GLN A 690 -30.29 -6.92 123.14
CA GLN A 690 -31.05 -5.98 123.97
C GLN A 690 -32.27 -6.67 124.60
N GLN A 691 -33.01 -7.47 123.83
CA GLN A 691 -34.14 -8.26 124.34
C GLN A 691 -33.70 -9.32 125.36
N GLU A 692 -32.56 -10.00 125.14
CA GLU A 692 -31.98 -10.93 126.11
C GLU A 692 -31.57 -10.22 127.42
N ALA A 693 -31.00 -9.01 127.34
CA ALA A 693 -30.63 -8.21 128.50
C ALA A 693 -31.86 -7.72 129.28
N GLU A 694 -32.92 -7.27 128.59
CA GLU A 694 -34.19 -6.87 129.21
C GLU A 694 -34.92 -8.06 129.86
N ALA A 695 -34.88 -9.24 129.24
CA ALA A 695 -35.42 -10.46 129.84
C ALA A 695 -34.68 -10.83 131.13
N LYS A 696 -33.34 -10.85 131.11
CA LYS A 696 -32.52 -11.09 132.30
C LYS A 696 -32.69 -10.01 133.38
N SER A 697 -32.93 -8.76 133.00
CA SER A 697 -33.23 -7.69 133.97
C SER A 697 -34.59 -7.90 134.65
N LYS A 698 -35.58 -8.51 133.98
CA LYS A 698 -36.84 -8.92 134.62
C LYS A 698 -36.64 -10.10 135.54
N GLU A 699 -35.94 -11.14 135.09
CA GLU A 699 -35.61 -12.31 135.92
C GLU A 699 -34.84 -11.90 137.20
N VAL A 700 -33.86 -11.01 137.09
CA VAL A 700 -33.14 -10.46 138.24
C VAL A 700 -34.09 -9.73 139.19
N LYS A 701 -35.03 -8.91 138.70
CA LYS A 701 -36.03 -8.24 139.56
C LYS A 701 -36.98 -9.22 140.23
N GLU A 702 -37.45 -10.25 139.52
CA GLU A 702 -38.28 -11.31 140.09
C GLU A 702 -37.51 -12.06 141.20
N LYS A 703 -36.19 -12.23 141.05
CA LYS A 703 -35.30 -12.79 142.08
C LYS A 703 -34.96 -11.83 143.21
N GLU A 704 -34.84 -10.54 142.96
CA GLU A 704 -34.74 -9.50 143.99
C GLU A 704 -36.02 -9.46 144.83
N GLU A 705 -37.20 -9.51 144.21
CA GLU A 705 -38.47 -9.63 144.92
C GLU A 705 -38.63 -10.97 145.66
N GLU A 706 -38.17 -12.11 145.11
CA GLU A 706 -38.12 -13.37 145.86
C GLU A 706 -37.20 -13.27 147.07
N LEU A 707 -36.03 -12.64 146.92
CA LEU A 707 -35.11 -12.39 148.03
C LEU A 707 -35.71 -11.43 149.06
N ASP A 708 -36.46 -10.40 148.67
CA ASP A 708 -37.15 -9.52 149.62
C ASP A 708 -38.34 -10.20 150.30
N ARG A 709 -39.07 -11.09 149.60
CA ARG A 709 -40.06 -11.98 150.21
C ARG A 709 -39.40 -12.94 151.21
N PHE A 710 -38.25 -13.53 150.87
CA PHE A 710 -37.48 -14.35 151.80
C PHE A 710 -36.86 -13.53 152.95
N ASN A 711 -36.43 -12.29 152.73
CA ASN A 711 -35.92 -11.40 153.77
C ASN A 711 -37.03 -11.01 154.74
N MET A 712 -38.24 -10.71 154.24
CA MET A 712 -39.42 -10.49 155.07
C MET A 712 -39.76 -11.75 155.87
N MET A 713 -39.81 -12.91 155.23
CA MET A 713 -40.04 -14.19 155.90
C MET A 713 -38.91 -14.55 156.89
N ILE A 714 -37.67 -14.14 156.66
CA ILE A 714 -36.56 -14.27 157.60
C ILE A 714 -36.69 -13.28 158.76
N VAL A 715 -37.24 -12.08 158.55
CA VAL A 715 -37.57 -11.15 159.64
C VAL A 715 -38.73 -11.69 160.47
N GLU A 716 -39.78 -12.23 159.85
CA GLU A 716 -40.89 -12.91 160.51
C GLU A 716 -40.41 -14.15 161.28
N LEU A 717 -39.71 -15.08 160.63
CA LEU A 717 -39.10 -16.24 161.29
C LEU A 717 -38.07 -15.83 162.36
N LYS A 718 -37.50 -14.62 162.32
CA LYS A 718 -36.57 -14.11 163.34
C LYS A 718 -37.28 -13.41 164.49
N THR A 719 -38.43 -12.75 164.26
CA THR A 719 -39.28 -12.25 165.35
C THR A 719 -39.97 -13.42 166.03
N GLU A 720 -40.52 -14.36 165.28
CA GLU A 720 -40.98 -15.67 165.76
C GLU A 720 -39.87 -16.41 166.49
N LEU A 721 -38.63 -16.46 165.97
CA LEU A 721 -37.50 -17.05 166.69
C LEU A 721 -37.24 -16.30 168.00
N THR A 722 -37.29 -14.96 168.07
CA THR A 722 -37.11 -14.25 169.35
C THR A 722 -38.26 -14.45 170.32
N ILE A 723 -39.51 -14.61 169.84
CA ILE A 723 -40.67 -14.92 170.68
C ILE A 723 -40.54 -16.35 171.20
N ALA A 724 -40.37 -17.32 170.30
CA ALA A 724 -40.16 -18.72 170.62
C ALA A 724 -38.89 -18.94 171.47
N GLN A 725 -37.83 -18.13 171.32
CA GLN A 725 -36.62 -18.21 172.13
C GLN A 725 -36.82 -17.60 173.53
N ALA A 726 -37.62 -16.53 173.66
CA ALA A 726 -38.06 -16.04 174.96
C ALA A 726 -38.98 -17.05 175.68
N GLU A 727 -39.80 -17.80 174.93
CA GLU A 727 -40.63 -18.89 175.46
C GLU A 727 -39.79 -20.15 175.78
N LEU A 728 -38.78 -20.48 174.96
CA LEU A 728 -37.92 -21.67 175.09
C LEU A 728 -36.86 -21.53 176.19
N ASP A 729 -36.24 -20.35 176.35
CA ASP A 729 -35.36 -20.07 177.50
C ASP A 729 -36.16 -20.06 178.83
N GLY A 730 -37.48 -19.89 178.77
CA GLY A 730 -38.41 -20.13 179.88
C GLY A 730 -38.81 -21.60 180.10
N ALA A 731 -38.56 -22.50 179.13
CA ALA A 731 -39.22 -23.81 179.04
C ALA A 731 -38.33 -25.05 178.78
N TYR A 732 -37.01 -24.96 179.02
CA TYR A 732 -36.09 -26.10 179.25
C TYR A 732 -35.94 -27.19 178.15
N GLY A 733 -34.76 -27.24 177.52
CA GLY A 733 -33.97 -28.50 177.49
C GLY A 733 -33.92 -29.38 176.22
N SER A 734 -32.75 -29.37 175.57
CA SER A 734 -31.96 -30.57 175.16
C SER A 734 -32.68 -31.81 174.55
N ARG A 735 -32.67 -31.91 173.20
CA ARG A 735 -32.06 -33.01 172.38
C ARG A 735 -32.33 -32.78 170.87
N LYS A 736 -31.35 -32.96 169.97
CA LYS A 736 -30.79 -34.21 169.37
C LYS A 736 -31.82 -34.92 168.47
N GLU A 737 -31.39 -35.40 167.29
CA GLU A 737 -32.17 -36.16 166.29
C GLU A 737 -33.37 -35.40 165.67
N ARG A 738 -33.31 -34.89 164.43
CA ARG A 738 -32.76 -35.49 163.19
C ARG A 738 -32.13 -34.40 162.31
N ALA A 739 -31.01 -34.59 161.60
CA ALA A 739 -30.49 -35.74 160.85
C ALA A 739 -31.13 -35.95 159.47
N THR A 740 -30.38 -35.54 158.44
CA THR A 740 -30.10 -36.30 157.20
C THR A 740 -31.25 -37.10 156.58
N GLN A 741 -31.85 -36.59 155.50
CA GLN A 741 -32.64 -37.39 154.56
C GLN A 741 -32.75 -36.74 153.18
N ALA A 742 -33.14 -37.55 152.18
CA ALA A 742 -33.44 -37.19 150.78
C ALA A 742 -32.27 -36.69 149.88
N ALA A 743 -31.73 -37.62 149.08
CA ALA A 743 -31.07 -37.37 147.80
C ALA A 743 -31.56 -38.43 146.78
N ALA A 744 -31.29 -38.23 145.48
CA ALA A 744 -31.79 -38.99 144.30
C ALA A 744 -33.27 -38.67 143.90
N ILE A 745 -33.74 -38.81 142.64
CA ILE A 745 -33.74 -40.01 141.77
C ILE A 745 -33.87 -39.70 140.24
N LYS A 746 -33.04 -40.38 139.41
CA LYS A 746 -33.21 -40.91 138.00
C LYS A 746 -33.68 -40.06 136.78
N SER A 747 -33.52 -40.68 135.60
CA SER A 747 -33.84 -40.26 134.21
C SER A 747 -34.53 -41.38 133.40
N THR A 748 -35.20 -41.08 132.28
CA THR A 748 -35.88 -42.08 131.40
C THR A 748 -36.06 -41.69 129.92
N ALA A 749 -36.04 -42.70 129.03
CA ALA A 749 -36.72 -42.80 127.72
C ALA A 749 -36.39 -41.84 126.55
N GLU A 750 -36.75 -40.54 126.61
CA GLU A 750 -36.84 -39.68 125.40
C GLU A 750 -35.52 -39.55 124.60
N VAL A 751 -34.39 -39.71 125.30
CA VAL A 751 -33.03 -39.64 124.75
C VAL A 751 -32.78 -40.69 123.65
N GLU A 752 -33.49 -41.82 123.64
CA GLU A 752 -33.25 -42.90 122.66
C GLU A 752 -33.99 -42.66 121.32
N GLN A 753 -35.18 -42.06 121.32
CA GLN A 753 -35.89 -41.74 120.08
C GLN A 753 -35.18 -40.63 119.29
N LEU A 754 -34.84 -39.52 119.95
CA LEU A 754 -34.11 -38.40 119.35
C LEU A 754 -32.79 -38.85 118.71
N LYS A 755 -32.11 -39.82 119.32
CA LYS A 755 -30.87 -40.39 118.78
C LYS A 755 -31.09 -41.10 117.43
N SER A 756 -32.20 -41.82 117.28
CA SER A 756 -32.53 -42.53 116.03
C SER A 756 -32.88 -41.61 114.86
N GLU A 757 -33.48 -40.45 115.12
CA GLU A 757 -33.75 -39.44 114.10
C GLU A 757 -32.47 -38.68 113.70
N VAL A 758 -31.65 -38.33 114.69
CA VAL A 758 -30.32 -37.74 114.49
C VAL A 758 -29.42 -38.65 113.65
N ASP A 759 -29.48 -39.96 113.81
CA ASP A 759 -28.67 -40.89 113.02
C ASP A 759 -29.18 -41.06 111.57
N LYS A 760 -30.49 -40.97 111.31
CA LYS A 760 -31.03 -40.90 109.93
C LYS A 760 -30.63 -39.62 109.20
N LEU A 761 -30.77 -38.46 109.86
CA LEU A 761 -30.42 -37.16 109.28
C LEU A 761 -28.93 -37.06 108.93
N LYS A 762 -28.05 -37.76 109.68
CA LYS A 762 -26.62 -37.91 109.30
C LYS A 762 -26.44 -38.74 108.03
N GLU A 763 -27.21 -39.79 107.84
CA GLU A 763 -27.10 -40.67 106.66
C GLU A 763 -27.54 -39.93 105.39
N GLU A 764 -28.67 -39.21 105.43
CA GLU A 764 -29.16 -38.34 104.35
C GLU A 764 -28.21 -37.15 104.07
N LEU A 765 -27.63 -36.54 105.10
CA LEU A 765 -26.58 -35.53 104.94
C LEU A 765 -25.31 -36.13 104.31
N SER A 766 -25.01 -37.41 104.58
CA SER A 766 -23.85 -38.10 104.00
C SER A 766 -24.06 -38.53 102.54
N SER A 767 -25.30 -38.80 102.10
CA SER A 767 -25.58 -39.09 100.69
C SER A 767 -25.55 -37.80 99.86
N THR A 768 -26.20 -36.74 100.34
CA THR A 768 -26.20 -35.43 99.68
C THR A 768 -24.81 -34.80 99.60
N LEU A 769 -23.95 -34.99 100.62
CA LEU A 769 -22.52 -34.62 100.52
C LEU A 769 -21.79 -35.40 99.42
N LYS A 770 -21.98 -36.73 99.33
CA LYS A 770 -21.37 -37.55 98.26
C LYS A 770 -21.87 -37.19 96.87
N GLU A 771 -23.15 -36.81 96.73
CA GLU A 771 -23.71 -36.34 95.47
C GLU A 771 -23.06 -35.02 95.03
N LEU A 772 -22.81 -34.09 95.97
CA LEU A 772 -22.06 -32.86 95.69
C LEU A 772 -20.57 -33.12 95.41
N GLU A 773 -19.92 -34.07 96.10
CA GLU A 773 -18.56 -34.52 95.81
C GLU A 773 -18.45 -35.14 94.41
N ASN A 774 -19.43 -35.95 93.99
CA ASN A 774 -19.49 -36.51 92.64
C ASN A 774 -19.70 -35.43 91.57
N ILE A 775 -20.68 -34.53 91.75
CA ILE A 775 -20.97 -33.44 90.79
C ILE A 775 -19.77 -32.50 90.64
N THR A 776 -19.06 -32.19 91.73
CA THR A 776 -17.84 -31.37 91.65
C THR A 776 -16.68 -32.13 90.99
N ALA A 777 -16.52 -33.43 91.24
CA ALA A 777 -15.54 -34.26 90.53
C ALA A 777 -15.83 -34.37 89.02
N GLU A 778 -17.10 -34.54 88.63
CA GLU A 778 -17.54 -34.54 87.23
C GLU A 778 -17.29 -33.18 86.56
N THR A 779 -17.62 -32.07 87.23
CA THR A 779 -17.35 -30.71 86.74
C THR A 779 -15.86 -30.48 86.51
N ILE A 780 -15.01 -30.84 87.50
CA ILE A 780 -13.55 -30.74 87.41
C ILE A 780 -12.99 -31.62 86.29
N ASN A 781 -13.61 -32.77 85.98
CA ASN A 781 -13.19 -33.61 84.87
C ASN A 781 -13.63 -33.06 83.50
N ALA A 782 -14.84 -32.48 83.40
CA ALA A 782 -15.28 -31.78 82.19
C ALA A 782 -14.42 -30.54 81.88
N GLU A 783 -13.99 -29.79 82.91
CA GLU A 783 -13.04 -28.68 82.74
C GLU A 783 -11.65 -29.17 82.25
N LYS A 784 -11.16 -30.31 82.75
CA LYS A 784 -9.94 -30.94 82.23
C LYS A 784 -10.10 -31.39 80.79
N GLU A 785 -11.17 -32.11 80.44
CA GLU A 785 -11.43 -32.57 79.07
C GLU A 785 -11.53 -31.38 78.10
N LYS A 786 -12.16 -30.28 78.52
CA LYS A 786 -12.16 -29.01 77.77
C LYS A 786 -10.74 -28.47 77.58
N PHE A 787 -9.95 -28.34 78.64
CA PHE A 787 -8.56 -27.87 78.56
C PHE A 787 -7.69 -28.78 77.66
N ASP A 788 -7.91 -30.08 77.72
CA ASP A 788 -7.28 -31.10 76.89
C ASP A 788 -7.66 -30.98 75.41
N VAL A 789 -8.86 -30.48 75.09
CA VAL A 789 -9.32 -30.21 73.73
C VAL A 789 -8.80 -28.85 73.23
N GLU A 790 -8.78 -27.83 74.09
CA GLU A 790 -8.20 -26.51 73.80
C GLU A 790 -6.68 -26.65 73.51
N THR A 791 -5.95 -27.41 74.33
CA THR A 791 -4.52 -27.72 74.10
C THR A 791 -4.30 -28.44 72.76
N LYS A 792 -5.14 -29.43 72.42
CA LYS A 792 -5.07 -30.14 71.12
C LYS A 792 -5.42 -29.24 69.93
N LEU A 793 -6.25 -28.21 70.13
CA LEU A 793 -6.54 -27.20 69.10
C LEU A 793 -5.36 -26.26 68.90
N ASP A 794 -4.71 -25.81 69.97
CA ASP A 794 -3.49 -24.99 69.90
C ASP A 794 -2.32 -25.76 69.26
N ASP A 795 -2.13 -27.04 69.61
CA ASP A 795 -1.18 -27.93 68.93
C ASP A 795 -1.49 -28.09 67.43
N ALA A 796 -2.78 -28.22 67.07
CA ALA A 796 -3.22 -28.31 65.68
C ALA A 796 -3.00 -26.99 64.91
N LEU A 797 -3.14 -25.83 65.57
CA LEU A 797 -2.85 -24.52 64.98
C LEU A 797 -1.35 -24.27 64.85
N ALA A 798 -0.55 -24.71 65.83
CA ALA A 798 0.91 -24.62 65.80
C ALA A 798 1.50 -25.52 64.70
N THR A 799 1.05 -26.77 64.59
CA THR A 799 1.46 -27.69 63.52
C THR A 799 0.99 -27.23 62.14
N LYS A 800 -0.23 -26.67 62.02
CA LYS A 800 -0.69 -25.99 60.79
C LYS A 800 0.25 -24.85 60.40
N SER A 801 0.61 -23.98 61.34
CA SER A 801 1.52 -22.86 61.10
C SER A 801 2.92 -23.32 60.67
N SER A 802 3.45 -24.40 61.28
CA SER A 802 4.69 -25.05 60.83
C SER A 802 4.58 -25.52 59.38
N LEU A 803 3.51 -26.24 59.03
CA LEU A 803 3.29 -26.75 57.68
C LEU A 803 3.07 -25.64 56.64
N GLU A 804 2.40 -24.54 57.00
CA GLU A 804 2.27 -23.36 56.14
C GLU A 804 3.63 -22.68 55.91
N GLY A 805 4.48 -22.61 56.93
CA GLY A 805 5.87 -22.15 56.83
C GLY A 805 6.79 -23.08 56.04
N GLU A 806 6.66 -24.40 56.23
CA GLU A 806 7.39 -25.42 55.46
C GLU A 806 7.01 -25.35 53.98
N VAL A 807 5.72 -25.25 53.66
CA VAL A 807 5.22 -25.08 52.27
C VAL A 807 5.69 -23.77 51.64
N ALA A 808 5.81 -22.68 52.41
CA ALA A 808 6.45 -21.45 51.93
C ALA A 808 7.94 -21.69 51.64
N SER A 809 8.68 -22.27 52.59
CA SER A 809 10.12 -22.54 52.43
C SER A 809 10.44 -23.51 51.28
N LEU A 810 9.55 -24.46 50.99
CA LEU A 810 9.67 -25.40 49.88
C LEU A 810 9.38 -24.73 48.52
N LYS A 811 8.51 -23.73 48.47
CA LYS A 811 8.32 -22.89 47.28
C LYS A 811 9.55 -22.01 47.05
N ASP A 812 10.03 -21.32 48.07
CA ASP A 812 11.24 -20.50 48.00
C ASP A 812 12.46 -21.34 47.58
N GLN A 813 12.59 -22.57 48.10
CA GLN A 813 13.63 -23.52 47.68
C GLN A 813 13.44 -24.01 46.24
N LEU A 814 12.21 -24.28 45.79
CA LEU A 814 11.94 -24.70 44.41
C LEU A 814 12.22 -23.57 43.42
N ASP A 815 11.77 -22.34 43.70
CA ASP A 815 12.07 -21.16 42.87
C ASP A 815 13.56 -20.84 42.88
N ALA A 816 14.23 -20.97 44.02
CA ALA A 816 15.69 -20.88 44.10
C ALA A 816 16.39 -22.00 43.32
N GLU A 817 15.90 -23.25 43.34
CA GLU A 817 16.46 -24.34 42.55
C GLU A 817 16.18 -24.19 41.05
N VAL A 818 15.03 -23.64 40.66
CA VAL A 818 14.73 -23.28 39.26
C VAL A 818 15.66 -22.16 38.79
N LEU A 819 15.90 -21.13 39.61
CA LEU A 819 16.86 -20.06 39.30
C LEU A 819 18.32 -20.57 39.28
N ASN A 820 18.69 -21.45 40.21
CA ASN A 820 20.03 -22.06 40.28
C ASN A 820 20.23 -23.05 39.12
N SER A 821 19.19 -23.77 38.70
CA SER A 821 19.20 -24.62 37.50
C SER A 821 19.24 -23.79 36.21
N ARG A 822 18.53 -22.66 36.15
CA ARG A 822 18.57 -21.74 35.00
C ARG A 822 19.94 -21.06 34.86
N THR A 823 20.56 -20.66 35.97
CA THR A 823 21.93 -20.11 35.97
C THR A 823 23.00 -21.18 35.76
N LYS A 824 22.85 -22.40 36.28
CA LYS A 824 23.69 -23.56 35.90
C LYS A 824 23.54 -23.91 34.42
N MET A 825 22.34 -23.90 33.85
CA MET A 825 22.14 -24.10 32.41
C MET A 825 22.78 -22.95 31.61
N SER A 826 22.69 -21.71 32.07
CA SER A 826 23.38 -20.58 31.45
C SER A 826 24.90 -20.76 31.49
N LYS A 827 25.47 -21.16 32.63
CA LYS A 827 26.91 -21.41 32.80
C LYS A 827 27.39 -22.64 32.03
N LEU A 828 26.61 -23.72 31.99
CA LEU A 828 26.94 -24.89 31.18
C LEU A 828 26.78 -24.62 29.68
N GLN A 829 25.88 -23.73 29.28
CA GLN A 829 25.81 -23.23 27.89
C GLN A 829 27.04 -22.38 27.57
N GLU A 830 27.44 -21.48 28.48
CA GLU A 830 28.63 -20.63 28.36
C GLU A 830 29.95 -21.44 28.38
N GLU A 831 30.06 -22.45 29.25
CA GLU A 831 31.20 -23.39 29.34
C GLU A 831 31.25 -24.33 28.12
N LEU A 832 30.11 -24.84 27.64
CA LEU A 832 30.05 -25.66 26.43
C LEU A 832 30.38 -24.85 25.18
N ASP A 833 29.85 -23.64 25.05
CA ASP A 833 30.16 -22.76 23.92
C ASP A 833 31.60 -22.22 24.01
N ALA A 834 32.17 -22.07 25.23
CA ALA A 834 33.60 -21.84 25.42
C ALA A 834 34.48 -23.06 25.09
N GLU A 835 34.08 -24.29 25.41
CA GLU A 835 34.78 -25.51 24.95
C GLU A 835 34.70 -25.65 23.42
N ARG A 836 33.58 -25.25 22.81
CA ARG A 836 33.41 -25.20 21.35
C ARG A 836 34.30 -24.15 20.69
N LEU A 837 34.45 -22.98 21.31
CA LEU A 837 35.46 -21.98 20.91
C LEU A 837 36.90 -22.48 21.13
N LYS A 838 37.10 -23.49 21.99
CA LYS A 838 38.41 -24.01 22.41
C LYS A 838 38.76 -25.38 21.80
N VAL A 839 38.23 -25.70 20.61
CA VAL A 839 38.67 -26.90 19.86
C VAL A 839 39.98 -26.62 19.11
N VAL A 840 41.10 -26.62 19.85
CA VAL A 840 42.44 -26.85 19.28
C VAL A 840 42.68 -28.37 19.24
N PRO A 841 43.03 -28.96 18.08
CA PRO A 841 42.97 -30.42 17.93
C PRO A 841 44.19 -31.16 18.46
N SER A 842 43.98 -32.18 19.30
CA SER A 842 44.91 -33.30 19.49
C SER A 842 44.22 -34.55 20.07
N PRO A 843 44.76 -35.77 19.83
CA PRO A 843 43.96 -36.99 19.92
C PRO A 843 44.09 -37.78 21.24
N GLY A 844 42.95 -38.28 21.72
CA GLY A 844 42.85 -39.60 22.36
C GLY A 844 43.23 -39.75 23.83
N ALA A 845 42.23 -39.74 24.71
CA ALA A 845 42.32 -40.38 26.03
C ALA A 845 40.99 -41.07 26.42
N ARG A 846 41.13 -42.29 26.94
CA ARG A 846 40.10 -43.27 27.28
C ARG A 846 39.04 -42.75 28.27
N GLY A 847 37.79 -43.18 28.10
CA GLY A 847 36.65 -42.70 28.89
C GLY A 847 36.48 -43.32 30.28
N ALA A 848 35.64 -42.66 31.09
CA ALA A 848 35.27 -43.05 32.47
C ALA A 848 33.80 -42.75 32.83
N GLY A 849 32.90 -42.54 31.86
CA GLY A 849 31.53 -42.05 32.10
C GLY A 849 30.43 -43.12 32.20
N ALA A 850 30.41 -44.11 31.29
CA ALA A 850 29.27 -45.04 31.17
C ALA A 850 29.19 -46.11 32.28
N THR A 851 30.32 -46.44 32.91
CA THR A 851 30.39 -47.45 33.97
C THR A 851 29.74 -46.98 35.26
N MET A 852 30.03 -45.76 35.73
CA MET A 852 29.50 -45.24 37.00
C MET A 852 27.98 -45.25 37.06
N LEU A 853 27.29 -44.80 36.00
CA LEU A 853 25.82 -44.84 35.95
C LEU A 853 25.28 -46.28 35.96
N SER A 854 25.92 -47.21 35.24
CA SER A 854 25.54 -48.63 35.27
C SER A 854 25.80 -49.28 36.63
N GLU A 855 26.79 -48.79 37.38
CA GLU A 855 27.20 -49.32 38.68
C GLU A 855 26.34 -48.75 39.81
N GLN A 856 26.01 -47.45 39.77
CA GLN A 856 25.03 -46.81 40.64
C GLN A 856 23.64 -47.43 40.45
N PHE A 857 23.16 -47.64 39.22
CA PHE A 857 21.87 -48.29 38.98
C PHE A 857 21.85 -49.76 39.43
N ARG A 858 23.00 -50.44 39.41
CA ARG A 858 23.18 -51.77 40.02
C ARG A 858 23.40 -51.73 41.53
N ALA A 859 23.75 -50.58 42.10
CA ALA A 859 23.83 -50.38 43.55
C ALA A 859 22.42 -50.16 44.11
N THR A 860 21.67 -49.19 43.59
CA THR A 860 20.27 -48.93 43.99
C THR A 860 19.40 -50.17 43.82
N MET A 861 19.46 -50.87 42.69
CA MET A 861 18.70 -52.12 42.48
C MET A 861 19.14 -53.29 43.36
N ARG A 862 20.32 -53.25 44.01
CA ARG A 862 20.71 -54.20 45.06
C ARG A 862 20.27 -53.71 46.44
N GLU A 863 20.34 -52.42 46.69
CA GLU A 863 19.99 -51.77 47.95
C GLU A 863 18.48 -51.80 48.18
N GLU A 864 17.66 -51.54 47.17
CA GLU A 864 16.21 -51.79 47.20
C GLU A 864 15.90 -53.28 47.39
N ARG A 865 16.58 -54.20 46.70
CA ARG A 865 16.39 -55.65 46.91
C ARG A 865 16.80 -56.10 48.32
N LYS A 866 17.82 -55.46 48.91
CA LYS A 866 18.23 -55.67 50.31
C LYS A 866 17.17 -55.11 51.25
N LYS A 867 16.68 -53.89 51.00
CA LYS A 867 15.60 -53.25 51.76
C LYS A 867 14.32 -54.08 51.72
N PHE A 868 13.83 -54.50 50.55
CA PHE A 868 12.68 -55.41 50.44
C PHE A 868 12.91 -56.76 51.17
N GLN A 869 14.14 -57.27 51.24
CA GLN A 869 14.48 -58.43 52.06
C GLN A 869 14.57 -58.15 53.56
N GLU A 870 14.86 -56.91 53.97
CA GLU A 870 14.90 -56.48 55.37
C GLU A 870 13.49 -56.13 55.85
N ASP A 871 12.71 -55.37 55.07
CA ASP A 871 11.28 -55.13 55.26
C ASP A 871 10.50 -56.45 55.37
N LEU A 872 10.77 -57.44 54.49
CA LEU A 872 10.12 -58.76 54.56
C LEU A 872 10.58 -59.58 55.79
N ARG A 873 11.84 -59.47 56.21
CA ARG A 873 12.32 -60.07 57.47
C ARG A 873 11.73 -59.37 58.69
N GLU A 874 11.49 -58.06 58.63
CA GLU A 874 10.92 -57.29 59.72
C GLU A 874 9.41 -57.48 59.81
N GLU A 875 8.70 -57.65 58.69
CA GLU A 875 7.29 -58.07 58.67
C GLU A 875 7.15 -59.49 59.22
N GLN A 876 7.99 -60.44 58.80
CA GLN A 876 8.04 -61.77 59.41
C GLN A 876 8.46 -61.73 60.89
N GLY A 877 9.30 -60.78 61.29
CA GLY A 877 9.69 -60.54 62.68
C GLY A 877 8.54 -59.97 63.52
N LYS A 878 7.77 -59.04 62.96
CA LYS A 878 6.53 -58.49 63.54
C LYS A 878 5.44 -59.56 63.63
N ARG A 879 5.26 -60.39 62.59
CA ARG A 879 4.40 -61.58 62.65
C ARG A 879 4.83 -62.53 63.76
N ARG A 880 6.12 -62.89 63.84
CA ARG A 880 6.61 -63.77 64.93
C ARG A 880 6.42 -63.16 66.31
N ARG A 881 6.59 -61.85 66.49
CA ARG A 881 6.28 -61.17 67.76
C ARG A 881 4.78 -61.19 68.07
N LEU A 882 3.92 -60.91 67.10
CA LEU A 882 2.46 -60.98 67.24
C LEU A 882 1.96 -62.43 67.45
N GLU A 883 2.62 -63.42 66.85
CA GLU A 883 2.38 -64.86 67.06
C GLU A 883 2.88 -65.30 68.44
N GLU A 884 4.02 -64.78 68.90
CA GLU A 884 4.49 -64.98 70.27
C GLU A 884 3.59 -64.29 71.30
N GLU A 885 3.05 -63.11 71.00
CA GLU A 885 2.11 -62.38 71.86
C GLU A 885 0.73 -63.04 71.87
N LEU A 886 0.23 -63.50 70.72
CA LEU A 886 -0.95 -64.37 70.63
C LEU A 886 -0.71 -65.72 71.31
N SER A 887 0.50 -66.27 71.28
CA SER A 887 0.88 -67.49 71.99
C SER A 887 0.96 -67.25 73.50
N LYS A 888 1.53 -66.13 73.94
CA LYS A 888 1.54 -65.67 75.34
C LYS A 888 0.11 -65.43 75.83
N LEU A 889 -0.76 -64.79 75.05
CA LEU A 889 -2.19 -64.61 75.32
C LEU A 889 -2.95 -65.94 75.39
N LYS A 890 -2.70 -66.88 74.46
CA LYS A 890 -3.24 -68.25 74.49
C LYS A 890 -2.61 -69.16 75.55
N LYS A 891 -1.62 -68.68 76.31
CA LYS A 891 -0.92 -69.42 77.37
C LYS A 891 -1.12 -68.78 78.75
N SER A 892 -1.47 -67.50 78.81
CA SER A 892 -2.07 -66.85 79.99
C SER A 892 -3.57 -67.12 80.07
N GLN A 893 -4.27 -67.22 78.93
CA GLN A 893 -5.55 -67.94 78.83
C GLN A 893 -5.30 -69.45 78.90
N GLY A 894 -5.01 -69.94 80.11
CA GLY A 894 -4.96 -71.37 80.40
C GLY A 894 -6.30 -72.06 80.10
N PRO A 895 -6.33 -73.40 79.96
CA PRO A 895 -7.49 -74.14 79.48
C PRO A 895 -8.67 -74.14 80.47
N GLY A 896 -9.63 -73.22 80.25
CA GLY A 896 -10.87 -73.08 81.00
C GLY A 896 -10.79 -72.09 82.18
N ARG A 897 -11.87 -71.40 82.57
CA ARG A 897 -13.30 -71.66 82.33
C ARG A 897 -14.12 -70.38 82.12
N SER A 898 -15.27 -70.50 81.46
CA SER A 898 -16.31 -69.46 81.38
C SER A 898 -17.13 -69.34 82.67
N PRO A 899 -17.46 -68.14 83.16
CA PRO A 899 -18.34 -67.93 84.33
C PRO A 899 -19.83 -67.73 83.95
N LEU A 900 -20.37 -68.65 83.15
CA LEU A 900 -21.80 -68.96 83.00
C LEU A 900 -21.83 -70.47 82.74
N SER A 901 -22.30 -71.36 83.63
CA SER A 901 -23.13 -71.24 84.83
C SER A 901 -23.01 -72.55 85.65
N PRO A 902 -23.39 -72.68 86.95
CA PRO A 902 -23.53 -71.71 88.04
C PRO A 902 -22.69 -72.07 89.31
N ARG A 903 -22.78 -71.22 90.35
CA ARG A 903 -22.14 -71.29 91.68
C ARG A 903 -20.64 -70.99 91.73
#